data_AF-A0A7Y4JRY6-F1
#
_entry.id   AF-A0A7Y4JRY6-F1
#
_cell.length_a   1.000
_cell.length_b   1.000
_cell.length_c   1.000
_cell.angle_alpha   90.00
_cell.angle_beta   90.00
_cell.angle_gamma   90.00
#
_symmetry.space_group_name_H-M   'P 1'
#
loop_
_entity.id
_entity.type
_entity.pdbx_description
1 polymer ?
#
loop_
_entity_poly.entity_id
_entity_poly.type
_entity_poly.pdbx_seq_one_letter_code
_entity_poly.pdbx_strand_id
1 'polypeptide(L)'
;MPGARTLDELAEVLHGGKTTYGQWPEERIPRALYLDPTAAVGAARTSTLLGGVVESHELQVVETAHRALASAGLAPGSLGGHPVPVFLAHSRGGGHGLYDAAVLAVAGQLQPYLVHGAHPNEFSHQELTELTRKVRQSLRESFGQEFVEDPRERATHRLASAIAEALGTTEKALLVDGNCTGGLAAIELAARELAKGAPWAIAGALSYVDTVNQVLYSNSRLLSSAGCFPFAQKGNGTVISDGVVLLVLTSLERATQERLPIHGVIRGVGGANDGAAEGYMLVPNPRGHELAVRRALEQAGVAPRELGVILAHGTGTRAGDAVEAKVFDRALKSHGEAAQPASPVPVMSIKGNLGHAKEASGLANLIALLAMFESGGIPGPVHGDKPRSLLEPGGLIEVEKTARSWPAGEQPRIGGVSAIASGGQNYHAVVEDRPSPARAQALLRGTRKRSARGDEPIAIVGMAGAFADAPDLATLWTNLLQGRRAFRRLPFGPGAPLDLDAHRFAGSASQYDERPADILRHDPLHYLLVDLARSAASKISIERGSNIPVVVSAEHCSEYGLRQVAAARLPELEEHLQRVLRETGKDPKGVARTVRAAMKRLAGDLPELWAGSLFNLSPSFMAARIARAFDLTGPTCAIEAGGAAASMGGLEVACGRLSSREADAVFWATADMRLGVTRMADEGTLGLLSRRDAPTALDASSDGYLPGEGATVCLLRRLSDAQERGEPVLGIIRAMGSAFGTPEDHGLVSESAMSLAIRRAWLRCDVSADALAFVECFGSGHPASDHAELAALERTLATARARPLPIGSIMPNIGHTGAAAGAASLMKALFALAAKRVPATVGVTTPLVGATDNLRVVTEPQELKEARFAGVNAAGSGGTHYHVVLEAGPDLQVPGP
;
A
#
# COMPACT_ATOMS: atom_id res chain seq x y z
N MET A 1 11.18 -17.95 -5.52
CA MET A 1 10.88 -18.36 -4.12
C MET A 1 12.12 -19.07 -3.56
N PRO A 2 12.29 -19.20 -2.22
CA PRO A 2 13.43 -19.92 -1.67
C PRO A 2 13.52 -21.35 -2.23
N GLY A 3 14.61 -21.65 -2.94
CA GLY A 3 14.85 -22.96 -3.56
C GLY A 3 13.99 -23.31 -4.79
N ALA A 4 13.25 -22.36 -5.37
CA ALA A 4 12.48 -22.59 -6.60
C ALA A 4 12.28 -21.31 -7.43
N ARG A 5 12.66 -21.36 -8.70
CA ARG A 5 12.51 -20.32 -9.73
C ARG A 5 11.45 -20.68 -10.77
N THR A 6 11.10 -21.96 -10.92
CA THR A 6 10.06 -22.46 -11.85
C THR A 6 8.95 -23.23 -11.11
N LEU A 7 7.84 -23.51 -11.79
CA LEU A 7 6.77 -24.35 -11.25
C LEU A 7 7.23 -25.80 -11.02
N ASP A 8 8.08 -26.33 -11.89
CA ASP A 8 8.62 -27.69 -11.78
C ASP A 8 9.55 -27.82 -10.56
N GLU A 9 10.47 -26.88 -10.38
CA GLU A 9 11.34 -26.84 -9.19
C GLU A 9 10.51 -26.72 -7.91
N LEU A 10 9.43 -25.92 -7.94
CA LEU A 10 8.52 -25.82 -6.80
C LEU A 10 7.79 -27.14 -6.56
N ALA A 11 7.32 -27.82 -7.60
CA ALA A 11 6.70 -29.14 -7.48
C ALA A 11 7.67 -30.16 -6.86
N GLU A 12 8.93 -30.17 -7.26
CA GLU A 12 9.97 -31.03 -6.68
C GLU A 12 10.23 -30.75 -5.20
N VAL A 13 10.27 -29.47 -4.81
CA VAL A 13 10.40 -29.07 -3.40
C VAL A 13 9.22 -29.59 -2.58
N LEU A 14 8.00 -29.39 -3.08
CA LEU A 14 6.77 -29.76 -2.39
C LEU A 14 6.61 -31.28 -2.27
N HIS A 15 6.69 -32.01 -3.38
CA HIS A 15 6.54 -33.48 -3.41
C HIS A 15 7.71 -34.22 -2.76
N GLY A 16 8.90 -33.63 -2.78
CA GLY A 16 10.06 -34.14 -2.05
C GLY A 16 9.99 -33.92 -0.54
N GLY A 17 9.00 -33.20 -0.02
CA GLY A 17 8.90 -32.86 1.40
C GLY A 17 10.10 -32.04 1.89
N LYS A 18 10.69 -31.19 1.02
CA LYS A 18 11.90 -30.44 1.33
C LYS A 18 11.57 -29.10 2.01
N THR A 19 12.36 -28.75 3.02
CA THR A 19 12.46 -27.39 3.56
C THR A 19 13.59 -26.65 2.85
N THR A 20 13.32 -25.43 2.36
CA THR A 20 14.29 -24.61 1.62
C THR A 20 14.75 -23.37 2.40
N TYR A 21 14.16 -23.07 3.55
CA TYR A 21 14.66 -22.04 4.45
C TYR A 21 15.81 -22.54 5.34
N GLY A 22 16.70 -21.63 5.71
CA GLY A 22 17.92 -21.90 6.46
C GLY A 22 18.25 -20.77 7.43
N GLN A 23 19.54 -20.50 7.65
CA GLN A 23 19.98 -19.32 8.40
C GLN A 23 20.12 -18.14 7.44
N TRP A 24 19.81 -16.92 7.89
CA TRP A 24 20.13 -15.72 7.12
C TRP A 24 21.65 -15.59 6.91
N PRO A 25 22.09 -15.08 5.75
CA PRO A 25 23.49 -14.73 5.52
C PRO A 25 23.97 -13.64 6.48
N GLU A 26 25.25 -13.69 6.86
CA GLU A 26 25.85 -12.76 7.84
C GLU A 26 25.83 -11.31 7.33
N GLU A 27 26.01 -11.15 6.01
CA GLU A 27 25.94 -9.88 5.29
C GLU A 27 24.53 -9.25 5.32
N ARG A 28 23.48 -10.06 5.44
CA ARG A 28 22.10 -9.57 5.47
C ARG A 28 21.63 -9.26 6.88
N ILE A 29 21.86 -10.18 7.82
CA ILE A 29 21.50 -10.03 9.23
C ILE A 29 22.69 -10.49 10.09
N PRO A 30 23.55 -9.56 10.56
CA PRO A 30 24.75 -9.91 11.30
C PRO A 30 24.42 -10.62 12.62
N ARG A 31 24.89 -11.86 12.77
CA ARG A 31 24.59 -12.72 13.92
C ARG A 31 25.10 -12.10 15.21
N ALA A 32 26.34 -11.62 15.20
CA ALA A 32 26.99 -11.05 16.38
C ALA A 32 26.27 -9.80 16.90
N LEU A 33 25.59 -9.07 16.01
CA LEU A 33 24.82 -7.89 16.39
C LEU A 33 23.39 -8.25 16.77
N TYR A 34 22.71 -9.16 16.10
CA TYR A 34 21.25 -9.26 16.27
C TYR A 34 20.74 -10.51 16.98
N LEU A 35 21.47 -11.64 16.96
CA LEU A 35 20.95 -12.87 17.55
C LEU A 35 21.08 -12.85 19.08
N ASP A 36 19.93 -12.84 19.75
CA ASP A 36 19.82 -13.11 21.19
C ASP A 36 18.54 -13.93 21.44
N PRO A 37 18.66 -15.27 21.62
CA PRO A 37 17.52 -16.15 21.88
C PRO A 37 16.74 -15.82 23.15
N THR A 38 17.33 -15.03 24.05
CA THR A 38 16.75 -14.63 25.34
C THR A 38 16.24 -13.19 25.33
N ALA A 39 16.33 -12.50 24.19
CA ALA A 39 15.92 -11.11 24.06
C ALA A 39 14.48 -10.90 24.53
N ALA A 40 14.32 -9.92 25.42
CA ALA A 40 13.00 -9.46 25.82
C ALA A 40 12.30 -8.70 24.68
N VAL A 41 10.97 -8.66 24.74
CA VAL A 41 10.17 -7.79 23.86
C VAL A 41 10.60 -6.35 24.07
N GLY A 42 10.84 -5.64 22.97
CA GLY A 42 11.33 -4.27 22.90
C GLY A 42 12.84 -4.14 22.70
N ALA A 43 13.57 -5.25 22.62
CA ALA A 43 14.97 -5.22 22.23
C ALA A 43 15.13 -5.03 20.72
N ALA A 44 16.18 -4.32 20.31
CA ALA A 44 16.64 -4.29 18.91
C ALA A 44 17.44 -5.56 18.57
N ARG A 45 16.87 -6.74 18.87
CA ARG A 45 17.47 -8.07 18.71
C ARG A 45 16.44 -9.04 18.16
N THR A 46 16.90 -10.14 17.56
CA THR A 46 16.06 -11.24 17.11
C THR A 46 16.37 -12.53 17.89
N SER A 47 15.32 -13.31 18.18
CA SER A 47 15.42 -14.58 18.90
C SER A 47 15.89 -15.75 18.02
N THR A 48 15.89 -15.57 16.70
CA THR A 48 16.32 -16.58 15.72
C THR A 48 16.82 -15.92 14.45
N LEU A 49 17.67 -16.64 13.71
CA LEU A 49 18.12 -16.27 12.36
C LEU A 49 17.56 -17.21 11.29
N LEU A 50 16.54 -18.01 11.61
CA LEU A 50 15.89 -18.82 10.58
C LEU A 50 15.15 -17.93 9.57
N GLY A 51 15.32 -18.24 8.29
CA GLY A 51 14.87 -17.43 7.17
C GLY A 51 14.86 -18.15 5.84
N GLY A 52 13.84 -17.90 5.02
CA GLY A 52 13.84 -18.34 3.62
C GLY A 52 14.54 -17.30 2.76
N VAL A 53 15.71 -17.64 2.25
CA VAL A 53 16.58 -16.72 1.51
C VAL A 53 16.36 -16.88 0.01
N VAL A 54 16.25 -15.75 -0.69
CA VAL A 54 16.43 -15.68 -2.14
C VAL A 54 17.58 -14.71 -2.40
N GLU A 55 18.49 -15.07 -3.32
CA GLU A 55 19.61 -14.20 -3.66
C GLU A 55 19.09 -12.86 -4.23
N SER A 56 19.68 -11.73 -3.83
CA SER A 56 19.16 -10.38 -4.12
C SER A 56 18.94 -10.13 -5.62
N HIS A 57 19.80 -10.67 -6.48
CA HIS A 57 19.68 -10.52 -7.94
C HIS A 57 18.49 -11.29 -8.54
N GLU A 58 17.95 -12.29 -7.83
CA GLU A 58 16.79 -13.08 -8.26
C GLU A 58 15.45 -12.46 -7.83
N LEU A 59 15.47 -11.50 -6.89
CA LEU A 59 14.30 -10.76 -6.41
C LEU A 59 13.91 -9.57 -7.30
N GLN A 60 14.51 -9.48 -8.49
CA GLN A 60 14.23 -8.44 -9.48
C GLN A 60 12.82 -8.63 -10.07
N VAL A 61 11.95 -7.66 -9.81
CA VAL A 61 10.54 -7.69 -10.24
C VAL A 61 10.40 -7.64 -11.76
N VAL A 62 11.28 -6.91 -12.46
CA VAL A 62 11.30 -6.79 -13.93
C VAL A 62 11.67 -8.12 -14.57
N GLU A 63 12.75 -8.74 -14.11
CA GLU A 63 13.17 -10.06 -14.59
C GLU A 63 12.07 -11.11 -14.34
N THR A 64 11.43 -11.07 -13.18
CA THR A 64 10.32 -11.98 -12.86
C THR A 64 9.10 -11.72 -13.76
N ALA A 65 8.82 -10.47 -14.14
CA ALA A 65 7.78 -10.14 -15.10
C ALA A 65 8.10 -10.69 -16.50
N HIS A 66 9.35 -10.59 -16.96
CA HIS A 66 9.77 -11.19 -18.22
C HIS A 66 9.66 -12.72 -18.22
N ARG A 67 10.03 -13.40 -17.13
CA ARG A 67 9.80 -14.85 -16.98
C ARG A 67 8.32 -15.20 -17.02
N ALA A 68 7.46 -14.41 -16.38
CA ALA A 68 6.02 -14.62 -16.41
C ALA A 68 5.45 -14.47 -17.85
N LEU A 69 5.90 -13.47 -18.61
CA LEU A 69 5.55 -13.31 -20.03
C LEU A 69 6.00 -14.52 -20.88
N ALA A 70 7.24 -14.96 -20.70
CA ALA A 70 7.77 -16.13 -21.40
C ALA A 70 6.93 -17.38 -21.11
N SER A 71 6.50 -17.58 -19.86
CA SER A 71 5.62 -18.70 -19.47
C SER A 71 4.22 -18.64 -20.09
N ALA A 72 3.79 -17.45 -20.54
CA ALA A 72 2.54 -17.22 -21.26
C ALA A 72 2.72 -17.27 -22.80
N GLY A 73 3.93 -17.58 -23.29
CA GLY A 73 4.25 -17.56 -24.71
C GLY A 73 4.31 -16.15 -25.32
N LEU A 74 4.46 -15.11 -24.49
CA LEU A 74 4.51 -13.71 -24.92
C LEU A 74 5.97 -13.24 -25.04
N ALA A 75 6.30 -12.66 -26.19
CA ALA A 75 7.63 -12.09 -26.42
C ALA A 75 7.86 -10.83 -25.56
N PRO A 76 9.11 -10.51 -25.17
CA PRO A 76 9.44 -9.23 -24.57
C PRO A 76 8.93 -8.07 -25.43
N GLY A 77 8.31 -7.06 -24.80
CA GLY A 77 7.74 -5.89 -25.49
C GLY A 77 6.39 -6.12 -26.19
N SER A 78 5.84 -7.34 -26.20
CA SER A 78 4.51 -7.63 -26.80
C SER A 78 3.34 -6.89 -26.15
N LEU A 79 3.53 -6.39 -24.93
CA LEU A 79 2.55 -5.57 -24.21
C LEU A 79 2.81 -4.05 -24.36
N GLY A 80 3.83 -3.66 -25.12
CA GLY A 80 4.19 -2.26 -25.34
C GLY A 80 3.05 -1.48 -26.00
N GLY A 81 2.74 -0.28 -25.48
CA GLY A 81 1.65 0.57 -25.94
C GLY A 81 0.26 0.14 -25.48
N HIS A 82 0.09 -1.09 -24.97
CA HIS A 82 -1.21 -1.58 -24.52
C HIS A 82 -1.60 -1.04 -23.14
N PRO A 83 -2.92 -0.87 -22.87
CA PRO A 83 -3.42 -0.45 -21.57
C PRO A 83 -3.40 -1.64 -20.60
N VAL A 84 -2.22 -1.93 -20.03
CA VAL A 84 -2.03 -3.05 -19.10
C VAL A 84 -1.78 -2.48 -17.70
N PRO A 85 -2.76 -2.54 -16.78
CA PRO A 85 -2.54 -2.10 -15.41
C PRO A 85 -1.60 -3.07 -14.69
N VAL A 86 -0.75 -2.51 -13.84
CA VAL A 86 0.20 -3.25 -13.00
C VAL A 86 -0.18 -3.07 -11.54
N PHE A 87 -0.40 -4.18 -10.83
CA PHE A 87 -0.63 -4.21 -9.39
C PHE A 87 0.44 -5.07 -8.73
N LEU A 88 1.27 -4.47 -7.88
CA LEU A 88 2.31 -5.20 -7.17
C LEU A 88 2.10 -5.05 -5.67
N ALA A 89 2.06 -6.17 -4.94
CA ALA A 89 1.94 -6.16 -3.50
C ALA A 89 3.30 -6.04 -2.83
N HIS A 90 3.42 -5.10 -1.89
CA HIS A 90 4.60 -4.92 -1.06
C HIS A 90 4.21 -4.17 0.22
N SER A 91 4.57 -4.68 1.41
CA SER A 91 4.16 -4.07 2.69
C SER A 91 5.20 -3.10 3.24
N ARG A 92 6.02 -2.50 2.37
CA ARG A 92 7.03 -1.46 2.68
C ARG A 92 8.06 -1.86 3.74
N GLY A 93 8.15 -3.17 3.98
CA GLY A 93 8.98 -3.82 4.98
C GLY A 93 10.23 -4.40 4.34
N GLY A 94 11.26 -3.59 4.09
CA GLY A 94 12.58 -4.03 3.63
C GLY A 94 12.80 -4.05 2.11
N GLY A 95 14.05 -3.85 1.69
CA GLY A 95 14.56 -4.20 0.34
C GLY A 95 14.96 -3.09 -0.63
N HIS A 96 14.75 -1.81 -0.31
CA HIS A 96 14.92 -0.73 -1.29
C HIS A 96 15.65 0.51 -0.75
N GLY A 97 16.61 0.35 0.16
CA GLY A 97 17.48 1.43 0.62
C GLY A 97 16.84 2.53 1.48
N LEU A 98 15.52 2.60 1.62
CA LEU A 98 14.86 3.59 2.47
C LEU A 98 15.20 3.41 3.97
N TYR A 99 15.28 2.16 4.44
CA TYR A 99 15.66 1.88 5.82
C TYR A 99 17.14 2.21 6.09
N ASP A 100 17.98 2.09 5.08
CA ASP A 100 19.36 2.58 5.13
C ASP A 100 19.41 4.10 5.20
N ALA A 101 18.60 4.79 4.39
CA ALA A 101 18.47 6.24 4.43
C ALA A 101 17.97 6.75 5.80
N ALA A 102 17.02 6.04 6.44
CA ALA A 102 16.56 6.36 7.80
C ALA A 102 17.69 6.26 8.83
N VAL A 103 18.49 5.19 8.79
CA VAL A 103 19.64 5.02 9.69
C VAL A 103 20.73 6.06 9.41
N LEU A 104 21.01 6.38 8.15
CA LEU A 104 21.97 7.44 7.78
C LEU A 104 21.52 8.82 8.21
N ALA A 105 20.21 9.10 8.17
CA ALA A 105 19.66 10.36 8.64
C ALA A 105 19.89 10.51 10.15
N VAL A 106 19.64 9.46 10.93
CA VAL A 106 19.95 9.45 12.38
C VAL A 106 21.45 9.54 12.64
N ALA A 107 22.28 8.82 11.88
CA ALA A 107 23.74 8.90 12.00
C ALA A 107 24.26 10.32 11.72
N GLY A 108 23.64 11.04 10.77
CA GLY A 108 23.95 12.44 10.47
C GLY A 108 23.62 13.41 11.61
N GLN A 109 22.82 12.98 12.58
CA GLN A 109 22.38 13.78 13.74
C GLN A 109 23.07 13.35 15.04
N LEU A 110 24.16 12.58 15.01
CA LEU A 110 24.83 12.12 16.24
C LEU A 110 25.48 13.24 17.05
N GLN A 111 25.89 14.34 16.42
CA GLN A 111 26.72 15.35 17.06
C GLN A 111 26.16 15.89 18.40
N PRO A 112 24.87 16.28 18.52
CA PRO A 112 24.30 16.73 19.79
C PRO A 112 24.36 15.65 20.88
N TYR A 113 24.17 14.38 20.52
CA TYR A 113 24.26 13.26 21.46
C TYR A 113 25.69 13.04 21.95
N LEU A 114 26.67 13.19 21.07
CA LEU A 114 28.09 13.09 21.42
C LEU A 114 28.55 14.25 22.31
N VAL A 115 28.10 15.47 22.03
CA VAL A 115 28.39 16.66 22.87
C VAL A 115 27.93 16.45 24.31
N HIS A 116 26.76 15.84 24.49
CA HIS A 116 26.25 15.53 25.83
C HIS A 116 26.92 14.32 26.49
N GLY A 117 27.39 13.36 25.71
CA GLY A 117 28.02 12.14 26.23
C GLY A 117 29.51 12.30 26.56
N ALA A 118 30.22 13.16 25.83
CA ALA A 118 31.64 13.40 25.98
C ALA A 118 31.97 14.22 27.22
N HIS A 119 33.12 13.93 27.85
CA HIS A 119 33.66 14.85 28.86
C HIS A 119 34.15 16.14 28.16
N PRO A 120 33.96 17.35 28.72
CA PRO A 120 34.30 18.62 28.05
C PRO A 120 35.75 18.76 27.56
N ASN A 121 36.67 18.02 28.18
CA ASN A 121 38.10 18.03 27.82
C ASN A 121 38.51 16.84 26.93
N GLU A 122 37.58 15.96 26.57
CA GLU A 122 37.86 14.73 25.80
C GLU A 122 37.82 15.00 24.29
N PHE A 123 36.85 15.81 23.85
CA PHE A 123 36.65 16.19 22.45
C PHE A 123 36.26 17.66 22.31
N SER A 124 36.85 18.33 21.32
CA SER A 124 36.39 19.62 20.81
C SER A 124 35.12 19.46 19.97
N HIS A 125 34.37 20.56 19.80
CA HIS A 125 33.16 20.54 18.96
C HIS A 125 33.44 20.12 17.51
N GLN A 126 34.58 20.55 16.94
CA GLN A 126 35.00 20.18 15.58
C GLN A 126 35.36 18.69 15.49
N GLU A 127 36.04 18.12 16.48
CA GLU A 127 36.27 16.67 16.55
C GLU A 127 34.95 15.90 16.56
N LEU A 128 33.94 16.35 17.31
CA LEU A 128 32.63 15.69 17.38
C LEU A 128 31.84 15.78 16.06
N THR A 129 31.93 16.91 15.34
CA THR A 129 31.37 17.03 13.98
C THR A 129 32.02 16.04 13.03
N GLU A 130 33.35 15.97 13.06
CA GLU A 130 34.13 15.09 12.20
C GLU A 130 33.88 13.61 12.52
N LEU A 131 33.72 13.26 13.80
CA LEU A 131 33.31 11.93 14.22
C LEU A 131 31.94 11.55 13.68
N THR A 132 30.96 12.45 13.78
CA THR A 132 29.61 12.25 13.21
C THR A 132 29.68 11.95 11.72
N ARG A 133 30.49 12.72 10.97
CA ARG A 133 30.74 12.51 9.55
C ARG A 133 31.37 11.14 9.26
N LYS A 134 32.39 10.74 10.03
CA LYS A 134 33.07 9.44 9.90
C LYS A 134 32.15 8.26 10.22
N VAL A 135 31.28 8.37 11.22
CA VAL A 135 30.30 7.32 11.55
C VAL A 135 29.31 7.14 10.41
N ARG A 136 28.73 8.25 9.91
CA ARG A 136 27.82 8.22 8.76
C ARG A 136 28.49 7.63 7.52
N GLN A 137 29.73 8.03 7.23
CA GLN A 137 30.50 7.49 6.11
C GLN A 137 30.72 5.98 6.27
N SER A 138 31.13 5.54 7.46
CA SER A 138 31.36 4.12 7.68
C SER A 138 30.10 3.26 7.57
N LEU A 139 28.95 3.75 8.04
CA LEU A 139 27.67 3.05 7.87
C LEU A 139 27.31 2.96 6.39
N ARG A 140 27.48 4.07 5.64
CA ARG A 140 27.25 4.07 4.20
C ARG A 140 28.13 3.05 3.48
N GLU A 141 29.39 2.92 3.87
CA GLU A 141 30.34 1.94 3.31
C GLU A 141 29.96 0.49 3.67
N SER A 142 29.42 0.22 4.86
CA SER A 142 29.03 -1.14 5.26
C SER A 142 27.79 -1.66 4.54
N PHE A 143 26.93 -0.78 4.04
CA PHE A 143 25.81 -1.19 3.18
C PHE A 143 26.29 -1.70 1.80
N GLY A 144 27.54 -1.44 1.42
CA GLY A 144 28.16 -2.00 0.22
C GLY A 144 27.49 -1.59 -1.09
N GLN A 145 27.55 -2.48 -2.08
CA GLN A 145 26.95 -2.30 -3.41
C GLN A 145 25.42 -2.39 -3.42
N GLU A 146 24.80 -2.91 -2.36
CA GLU A 146 23.33 -3.05 -2.27
C GLU A 146 22.65 -1.73 -1.88
N PHE A 147 23.39 -0.72 -1.42
CA PHE A 147 22.81 0.59 -1.13
C PHE A 147 22.34 1.28 -2.40
N VAL A 148 21.06 1.62 -2.40
CA VAL A 148 20.43 2.38 -3.48
C VAL A 148 20.74 3.86 -3.31
N GLU A 149 21.64 4.41 -4.13
CA GLU A 149 22.07 5.82 -4.05
C GLU A 149 21.02 6.80 -4.56
N ASP A 150 20.33 6.46 -5.63
CA ASP A 150 19.30 7.31 -6.23
C ASP A 150 18.02 7.29 -5.37
N PRO A 151 17.57 8.44 -4.82
CA PRO A 151 16.31 8.51 -4.08
C PRO A 151 15.10 8.00 -4.86
N ARG A 152 15.10 8.11 -6.20
CA ARG A 152 14.01 7.59 -7.04
C ARG A 152 13.89 6.09 -6.86
N GLU A 153 14.99 5.37 -7.00
CA GLU A 153 15.03 3.92 -6.92
C GLU A 153 14.81 3.39 -5.49
N ARG A 154 14.89 4.26 -4.46
CA ARG A 154 14.53 3.91 -3.08
C ARG A 154 13.01 3.89 -2.82
N ALA A 155 12.24 4.61 -3.62
CA ALA A 155 10.82 4.76 -3.39
C ALA A 155 10.07 3.48 -3.77
N THR A 156 9.38 2.86 -2.81
CA THR A 156 8.79 1.52 -3.01
C THR A 156 7.84 1.44 -4.21
N HIS A 157 7.07 2.50 -4.48
CA HIS A 157 6.17 2.54 -5.64
C HIS A 157 6.87 2.32 -6.99
N ARG A 158 8.19 2.59 -7.09
CA ARG A 158 8.98 2.32 -8.30
C ARG A 158 9.04 0.84 -8.65
N LEU A 159 8.78 -0.08 -7.72
CA LEU A 159 8.71 -1.50 -8.04
C LEU A 159 7.59 -1.82 -9.05
N ALA A 160 6.42 -1.20 -8.87
CA ALA A 160 5.32 -1.34 -9.83
C ALA A 160 5.63 -0.57 -11.12
N SER A 161 6.14 0.66 -11.00
CA SER A 161 6.49 1.50 -12.14
C SER A 161 7.57 0.91 -13.03
N ALA A 162 8.59 0.27 -12.46
CA ALA A 162 9.68 -0.36 -13.20
C ALA A 162 9.18 -1.52 -14.06
N ILE A 163 8.16 -2.26 -13.59
CA ILE A 163 7.50 -3.28 -14.42
C ILE A 163 6.78 -2.60 -15.59
N ALA A 164 5.97 -1.57 -15.32
CA ALA A 164 5.22 -0.87 -16.38
C ALA A 164 6.16 -0.23 -17.43
N GLU A 165 7.26 0.36 -16.97
CA GLU A 165 8.32 0.95 -17.79
C GLU A 165 9.02 -0.10 -18.65
N ALA A 166 9.49 -1.20 -18.05
CA ALA A 166 10.17 -2.28 -18.77
C ALA A 166 9.26 -2.99 -19.79
N LEU A 167 7.95 -3.04 -19.53
CA LEU A 167 6.97 -3.63 -20.43
C LEU A 167 6.36 -2.63 -21.42
N GLY A 168 6.66 -1.33 -21.29
CA GLY A 168 6.13 -0.26 -22.13
C GLY A 168 4.61 -0.07 -22.04
N THR A 169 4.01 -0.38 -20.90
CA THR A 169 2.54 -0.36 -20.72
C THR A 169 2.04 1.06 -20.45
N THR A 170 0.83 1.40 -20.92
CA THR A 170 0.30 2.78 -20.89
C THR A 170 -0.79 3.02 -19.83
N GLU A 171 -0.97 2.08 -18.90
CA GLU A 171 -1.99 2.15 -17.86
C GLU A 171 -1.35 2.18 -16.47
N LYS A 172 -2.13 2.52 -15.44
CA LYS A 172 -1.67 2.69 -14.06
C LYS A 172 -0.74 1.58 -13.55
N ALA A 173 0.25 1.99 -12.76
CA ALA A 173 1.12 1.11 -12.00
C ALA A 173 0.97 1.42 -10.50
N LEU A 174 0.41 0.49 -9.75
CA LEU A 174 0.04 0.67 -8.35
C LEU A 174 0.74 -0.35 -7.46
N LEU A 175 1.28 0.15 -6.34
CA LEU A 175 1.59 -0.69 -5.19
C LEU A 175 0.33 -0.90 -4.34
N VAL A 176 0.21 -2.13 -3.82
CA VAL A 176 -0.90 -2.56 -2.96
C VAL A 176 -0.33 -3.08 -1.65
N ASP A 177 -0.66 -2.40 -0.56
CA ASP A 177 -0.32 -2.87 0.79
C ASP A 177 -1.57 -3.48 1.45
N GLY A 178 -1.55 -4.81 1.57
CA GLY A 178 -2.52 -5.58 2.34
C GLY A 178 -1.83 -6.49 3.34
N ASN A 179 -0.62 -6.14 3.81
CA ASN A 179 0.25 -7.02 4.58
C ASN A 179 0.36 -8.41 3.91
N CYS A 180 0.22 -9.49 4.69
CA CYS A 180 0.28 -10.88 4.22
C CYS A 180 -0.81 -11.26 3.19
N THR A 181 -1.85 -10.43 3.02
CA THR A 181 -2.91 -10.64 2.02
C THR A 181 -2.67 -9.89 0.71
N GLY A 182 -1.65 -9.02 0.66
CA GLY A 182 -1.42 -8.07 -0.43
C GLY A 182 -1.42 -8.74 -1.81
N GLY A 183 -0.75 -9.89 -1.96
CA GLY A 183 -0.71 -10.60 -3.23
C GLY A 183 -2.09 -11.04 -3.78
N LEU A 184 -2.99 -11.50 -2.91
CA LEU A 184 -4.37 -11.83 -3.33
C LEU A 184 -5.21 -10.57 -3.57
N ALA A 185 -4.96 -9.49 -2.83
CA ALA A 185 -5.57 -8.19 -3.11
C ALA A 185 -5.14 -7.64 -4.48
N ALA A 186 -3.87 -7.79 -4.87
CA ALA A 186 -3.37 -7.39 -6.19
C ALA A 186 -4.05 -8.18 -7.33
N ILE A 187 -4.25 -9.49 -7.16
CA ILE A 187 -5.02 -10.30 -8.12
C ILE A 187 -6.46 -9.80 -8.23
N GLU A 188 -7.10 -9.52 -7.09
CA GLU A 188 -8.49 -9.04 -7.05
C GLU A 188 -8.65 -7.71 -7.81
N LEU A 189 -7.70 -6.78 -7.63
CA LEU A 189 -7.67 -5.52 -8.39
C LEU A 189 -7.42 -5.75 -9.89
N ALA A 190 -6.49 -6.63 -10.26
CA ALA A 190 -6.26 -6.97 -11.66
C ALA A 190 -7.48 -7.62 -12.32
N ALA A 191 -8.15 -8.55 -11.62
CA ALA A 191 -9.35 -9.21 -12.11
C ALA A 191 -10.50 -8.23 -12.36
N ARG A 192 -10.64 -7.19 -11.53
CA ARG A 192 -11.61 -6.09 -11.74
C ARG A 192 -11.32 -5.32 -13.02
N GLU A 193 -10.07 -4.97 -13.28
CA GLU A 193 -9.72 -4.23 -14.49
C GLU A 193 -9.94 -5.08 -15.75
N LEU A 194 -9.64 -6.39 -15.70
CA LEU A 194 -10.00 -7.32 -16.77
C LEU A 194 -11.52 -7.40 -16.98
N ALA A 195 -12.31 -7.43 -15.90
CA ALA A 195 -13.77 -7.42 -15.97
C ALA A 195 -14.34 -6.11 -16.56
N LYS A 196 -13.62 -4.99 -16.42
CA LYS A 196 -13.92 -3.70 -17.08
C LYS A 196 -13.47 -3.65 -18.55
N GLY A 197 -12.82 -4.69 -19.06
CA GLY A 197 -12.39 -4.79 -20.45
C GLY A 197 -10.92 -4.50 -20.69
N ALA A 198 -10.08 -4.42 -19.66
CA ALA A 198 -8.63 -4.41 -19.86
C ALA A 198 -8.22 -5.71 -20.58
N PRO A 199 -7.39 -5.65 -21.63
CA PRO A 199 -7.01 -6.83 -22.41
C PRO A 199 -6.07 -7.76 -21.63
N TRP A 200 -5.25 -7.17 -20.77
CA TRP A 200 -4.23 -7.82 -19.96
C TRP A 200 -4.15 -7.09 -18.62
N ALA A 201 -3.62 -7.76 -17.60
CA ALA A 201 -3.22 -7.14 -16.34
C ALA A 201 -2.01 -7.88 -15.78
N ILE A 202 -1.14 -7.16 -15.07
CA ILE A 202 -0.04 -7.75 -14.31
C ILE A 202 -0.39 -7.68 -12.83
N ALA A 203 -0.34 -8.81 -12.13
CA ALA A 203 -0.50 -8.88 -10.68
C ALA A 203 0.69 -9.61 -10.07
N GLY A 204 1.21 -9.13 -8.94
CA GLY A 204 2.31 -9.80 -8.27
C GLY A 204 2.49 -9.40 -6.82
N ALA A 205 3.54 -9.93 -6.22
CA ALA A 205 3.99 -9.58 -4.89
C ALA A 205 5.50 -9.74 -4.76
N LEU A 206 6.13 -8.83 -4.02
CA LEU A 206 7.54 -8.91 -3.61
C LEU A 206 7.61 -8.81 -2.09
N SER A 207 8.17 -9.85 -1.46
CA SER A 207 8.61 -9.86 -0.06
C SER A 207 10.13 -9.90 -0.03
N TYR A 208 10.73 -8.87 0.56
CA TYR A 208 12.15 -8.84 0.92
C TYR A 208 12.26 -8.75 2.43
N VAL A 209 13.08 -9.59 3.06
CA VAL A 209 13.28 -9.60 4.51
C VAL A 209 14.66 -9.06 4.86
N ASP A 210 14.69 -8.10 5.76
CA ASP A 210 15.91 -7.53 6.35
C ASP A 210 15.93 -7.65 7.88
N THR A 211 16.96 -7.06 8.48
CA THR A 211 17.14 -6.93 9.93
C THR A 211 15.93 -6.34 10.65
N VAL A 212 15.32 -5.29 10.09
CA VAL A 212 14.19 -4.60 10.73
C VAL A 212 13.01 -5.55 10.81
N ASN A 213 12.67 -6.22 9.71
CA ASN A 213 11.62 -7.24 9.69
C ASN A 213 11.88 -8.33 10.76
N GLN A 214 13.09 -8.87 10.85
CA GLN A 214 13.43 -9.89 11.85
C GLN A 214 13.25 -9.41 13.30
N VAL A 215 13.78 -8.23 13.62
CA VAL A 215 13.65 -7.63 14.96
C VAL A 215 12.18 -7.43 15.32
N LEU A 216 11.38 -6.89 14.41
CA LEU A 216 9.98 -6.58 14.70
C LEU A 216 9.09 -7.83 14.81
N TYR A 217 9.31 -8.85 13.97
CA TYR A 217 8.61 -10.13 14.10
C TYR A 217 9.02 -10.89 15.38
N SER A 218 10.29 -10.78 15.79
CA SER A 218 10.76 -11.31 17.07
C SER A 218 10.07 -10.61 18.25
N ASN A 219 9.99 -9.28 18.23
CA ASN A 219 9.29 -8.49 19.25
C ASN A 219 7.79 -8.81 19.31
N SER A 220 7.17 -9.12 18.17
CA SER A 220 5.76 -9.55 18.07
C SER A 220 5.55 -11.00 18.53
N ARG A 221 6.61 -11.73 18.89
CA ARG A 221 6.61 -13.16 19.26
C ARG A 221 5.99 -14.07 18.21
N LEU A 222 6.18 -13.73 16.93
CA LEU A 222 5.67 -14.50 15.80
C LEU A 222 6.68 -15.53 15.29
N LEU A 223 7.98 -15.35 15.57
CA LEU A 223 9.04 -16.21 15.05
C LEU A 223 9.18 -17.53 15.83
N SER A 224 9.58 -18.58 15.11
CA SER A 224 9.99 -19.87 15.64
C SER A 224 11.48 -20.12 15.38
N SER A 225 12.20 -20.58 16.39
CA SER A 225 13.60 -21.03 16.27
C SER A 225 13.75 -22.47 15.79
N ALA A 226 12.65 -23.23 15.68
CA ALA A 226 12.68 -24.63 15.27
C ALA A 226 12.24 -24.86 13.81
N GLY A 227 11.53 -23.90 13.22
CA GLY A 227 10.90 -24.01 11.90
C GLY A 227 9.42 -23.64 11.92
N CYS A 228 8.80 -23.60 10.74
CA CYS A 228 7.37 -23.37 10.59
C CYS A 228 6.64 -24.73 10.52
N PHE A 229 5.69 -24.96 11.42
CA PHE A 229 4.95 -26.24 11.49
C PHE A 229 3.44 -26.02 11.48
N PRO A 230 2.85 -25.71 10.30
CA PRO A 230 1.41 -25.45 10.18
C PRO A 230 0.57 -26.63 10.68
N PHE A 231 -0.41 -26.36 11.52
CA PHE A 231 -1.37 -27.31 12.11
C PHE A 231 -0.75 -28.45 12.94
N ALA A 232 0.56 -28.48 13.13
CA ALA A 232 1.26 -29.51 13.88
C ALA A 232 1.17 -29.26 15.39
N GLN A 233 1.26 -30.32 16.19
CA GLN A 233 1.31 -30.20 17.66
C GLN A 233 2.44 -29.27 18.12
N LYS A 234 3.62 -29.38 17.48
CA LYS A 234 4.81 -28.60 17.83
C LYS A 234 4.83 -27.17 17.26
N GLY A 235 3.83 -26.76 16.48
CA GLY A 235 3.71 -25.38 15.96
C GLY A 235 3.69 -24.34 17.08
N ASN A 236 4.66 -23.43 17.05
CA ASN A 236 4.86 -22.37 18.04
C ASN A 236 5.20 -20.99 17.42
N GLY A 237 5.15 -20.86 16.09
CA GLY A 237 5.54 -19.65 15.37
C GLY A 237 5.87 -19.94 13.91
N THR A 238 6.34 -18.92 13.20
CA THR A 238 6.70 -18.97 11.78
C THR A 238 8.19 -18.72 11.54
N VAL A 239 8.65 -19.06 10.34
CA VAL A 239 9.90 -18.54 9.76
C VAL A 239 9.49 -17.55 8.68
N ILE A 240 10.05 -16.33 8.63
CA ILE A 240 9.75 -15.38 7.54
C ILE A 240 10.72 -15.60 6.38
N SER A 241 10.29 -15.28 5.16
CA SER A 241 11.07 -15.54 3.95
C SER A 241 10.95 -14.43 2.92
N ASP A 242 11.93 -14.39 2.03
CA ASP A 242 11.84 -13.67 0.77
C ASP A 242 10.86 -14.37 -0.17
N GLY A 243 10.42 -13.64 -1.21
CA GLY A 243 9.67 -14.20 -2.31
C GLY A 243 9.22 -13.15 -3.30
N VAL A 244 9.33 -13.46 -4.59
CA VAL A 244 8.77 -12.66 -5.68
C VAL A 244 7.92 -13.56 -6.57
N VAL A 245 6.70 -13.11 -6.88
CA VAL A 245 5.77 -13.81 -7.78
C VAL A 245 5.07 -12.78 -8.66
N LEU A 246 5.15 -12.95 -9.98
CA LEU A 246 4.42 -12.15 -10.97
C LEU A 246 3.53 -13.07 -11.81
N LEU A 247 2.33 -12.60 -12.10
CA LEU A 247 1.31 -13.26 -12.91
C LEU A 247 0.92 -12.34 -14.07
N VAL A 248 0.89 -12.91 -15.27
CA VAL A 248 0.28 -12.28 -16.45
C VAL A 248 -1.16 -12.79 -16.54
N LEU A 249 -2.13 -11.88 -16.43
CA LEU A 249 -3.54 -12.22 -16.38
C LEU A 249 -4.25 -11.69 -17.62
N THR A 250 -5.20 -12.47 -18.13
CA THR A 250 -6.16 -12.05 -19.14
C THR A 250 -7.50 -12.74 -18.91
N SER A 251 -8.55 -12.34 -19.63
CA SER A 251 -9.83 -13.03 -19.57
C SER A 251 -9.71 -14.43 -20.16
N LEU A 252 -10.46 -15.40 -19.59
CA LEU A 252 -10.54 -16.75 -20.14
C LEU A 252 -11.04 -16.75 -21.60
N GLU A 253 -11.89 -15.78 -21.95
CA GLU A 253 -12.37 -15.58 -23.32
C GLU A 253 -11.20 -15.28 -24.27
N ARG A 254 -10.37 -14.29 -23.93
CA ARG A 254 -9.19 -13.95 -24.73
C ARG A 254 -8.20 -15.11 -24.79
N ALA A 255 -7.88 -15.72 -23.66
CA ALA A 255 -6.94 -16.85 -23.63
C ALA A 255 -7.39 -18.01 -24.51
N THR A 256 -8.69 -18.29 -24.56
CA THR A 256 -9.26 -19.34 -25.43
C THR A 256 -9.21 -18.93 -26.90
N GLN A 257 -9.57 -17.68 -27.22
CA GLN A 257 -9.57 -17.14 -28.59
C GLN A 257 -8.16 -17.09 -29.18
N GLU A 258 -7.19 -16.63 -28.40
CA GLU A 258 -5.78 -16.47 -28.79
C GLU A 258 -4.96 -17.76 -28.60
N ARG A 259 -5.58 -18.83 -28.07
CA ARG A 259 -4.94 -20.13 -27.79
C ARG A 259 -3.69 -20.01 -26.93
N LEU A 260 -3.77 -19.15 -25.91
CA LEU A 260 -2.68 -18.93 -24.98
C LEU A 260 -2.51 -20.14 -24.04
N PRO A 261 -1.29 -20.41 -23.57
CA PRO A 261 -1.07 -21.33 -22.44
C PRO A 261 -1.82 -20.83 -21.20
N ILE A 262 -2.69 -21.69 -20.63
CA ILE A 262 -3.43 -21.39 -19.41
C ILE A 262 -2.82 -22.21 -18.27
N HIS A 263 -2.23 -21.59 -17.26
CA HIS A 263 -1.74 -22.31 -16.06
C HIS A 263 -2.87 -22.65 -15.08
N GLY A 264 -3.91 -21.83 -15.04
CA GLY A 264 -5.11 -22.04 -14.22
C GLY A 264 -6.11 -20.90 -14.41
N VAL A 265 -7.29 -21.03 -13.82
CA VAL A 265 -8.37 -20.04 -13.89
C VAL A 265 -8.73 -19.59 -12.49
N ILE A 266 -8.55 -18.31 -12.20
CA ILE A 266 -9.06 -17.68 -10.98
C ILE A 266 -10.57 -17.51 -11.13
N ARG A 267 -11.35 -18.33 -10.43
CA ARG A 267 -12.82 -18.36 -10.52
C ARG A 267 -13.46 -17.26 -9.68
N GLY A 268 -12.86 -16.95 -8.53
CA GLY A 268 -13.34 -15.91 -7.62
C GLY A 268 -12.30 -15.57 -6.56
N VAL A 269 -12.32 -14.34 -6.07
CA VAL A 269 -11.49 -13.81 -4.99
C VAL A 269 -12.37 -13.02 -4.03
N GLY A 270 -12.51 -13.52 -2.80
CA GLY A 270 -13.30 -12.89 -1.75
C GLY A 270 -12.39 -12.20 -0.74
N GLY A 271 -12.59 -10.89 -0.54
CA GLY A 271 -11.93 -10.10 0.50
C GLY A 271 -12.89 -9.71 1.62
N ALA A 272 -12.40 -9.66 2.86
CA ALA A 272 -13.17 -9.19 4.01
C ALA A 272 -12.25 -8.67 5.13
N ASN A 273 -12.80 -7.85 6.02
CA ASN A 273 -12.14 -7.46 7.26
C ASN A 273 -12.88 -8.05 8.48
N ASP A 274 -12.15 -8.25 9.57
CA ASP A 274 -12.65 -8.77 10.84
C ASP A 274 -13.64 -7.82 11.54
N GLY A 275 -13.56 -6.51 11.25
CA GLY A 275 -14.40 -5.48 11.88
C GLY A 275 -14.05 -5.27 13.35
N ALA A 276 -15.05 -5.01 14.19
CA ALA A 276 -14.82 -4.87 15.62
C ALA A 276 -14.55 -6.26 16.21
N ALA A 277 -13.37 -6.44 16.79
CA ALA A 277 -12.95 -7.71 17.36
C ALA A 277 -12.48 -7.52 18.81
N GLU A 278 -12.81 -8.45 19.71
CA GLU A 278 -12.24 -8.42 21.06
C GLU A 278 -10.73 -8.69 21.02
N GLY A 279 -9.97 -7.96 21.84
CA GLY A 279 -8.53 -8.13 21.95
C GLY A 279 -7.72 -7.31 20.94
N TYR A 280 -6.43 -7.65 20.88
CA TYR A 280 -5.40 -6.87 20.19
C TYR A 280 -5.36 -7.17 18.68
N MET A 281 -5.04 -6.19 17.82
CA MET A 281 -5.10 -6.33 16.35
C MET A 281 -4.19 -7.42 15.73
N LEU A 282 -3.27 -8.02 16.50
CA LEU A 282 -2.50 -9.19 16.06
C LEU A 282 -3.30 -10.51 16.11
N VAL A 283 -4.42 -10.53 16.85
CA VAL A 283 -5.22 -11.74 17.03
C VAL A 283 -6.26 -11.80 15.90
N PRO A 284 -6.27 -12.86 15.07
CA PRO A 284 -7.25 -13.00 14.00
C PRO A 284 -8.65 -13.27 14.56
N ASN A 285 -9.68 -12.69 13.93
CA ASN A 285 -11.07 -12.98 14.25
C ASN A 285 -11.66 -13.96 13.20
N PRO A 286 -12.38 -15.01 13.62
CA PRO A 286 -13.04 -15.94 12.70
C PRO A 286 -13.98 -15.28 11.67
N ARG A 287 -14.66 -14.18 12.03
CA ARG A 287 -15.74 -13.58 11.22
C ARG A 287 -15.26 -13.12 9.85
N GLY A 288 -14.19 -12.33 9.79
CA GLY A 288 -13.67 -11.78 8.53
C GLY A 288 -13.16 -12.90 7.63
N HIS A 289 -12.43 -13.86 8.19
CA HIS A 289 -11.93 -15.00 7.42
C HIS A 289 -13.08 -15.85 6.85
N GLU A 290 -14.14 -16.13 7.63
CA GLU A 290 -15.31 -16.88 7.15
C GLU A 290 -15.99 -16.17 5.97
N LEU A 291 -16.17 -14.84 6.09
CA LEU A 291 -16.75 -14.02 5.02
C LEU A 291 -15.90 -14.03 3.75
N ALA A 292 -14.57 -13.97 3.87
CA ALA A 292 -13.67 -14.04 2.71
C ALA A 292 -13.84 -15.36 1.94
N VAL A 293 -13.87 -16.50 2.65
CA VAL A 293 -14.09 -17.83 2.05
C VAL A 293 -15.45 -17.90 1.35
N ARG A 294 -16.52 -17.48 2.04
CA ARG A 294 -17.88 -17.48 1.48
C ARG A 294 -18.00 -16.61 0.23
N ARG A 295 -17.52 -15.37 0.29
CA ARG A 295 -17.53 -14.44 -0.84
C ARG A 295 -16.79 -15.01 -2.05
N ALA A 296 -15.65 -15.67 -1.83
CA ALA A 296 -14.88 -16.29 -2.89
C ALA A 296 -15.63 -17.45 -3.56
N LEU A 297 -16.23 -18.35 -2.76
CA LEU A 297 -17.02 -19.48 -3.27
C LEU A 297 -18.28 -19.01 -4.01
N GLU A 298 -18.98 -18.03 -3.45
CA GLU A 298 -20.17 -17.40 -4.06
C GLU A 298 -19.80 -16.71 -5.38
N GLN A 299 -18.71 -15.94 -5.41
CA GLN A 299 -18.25 -15.28 -6.63
C GLN A 299 -17.82 -16.29 -7.69
N ALA A 300 -17.14 -17.36 -7.28
CA ALA A 300 -16.70 -18.45 -8.14
C ALA A 300 -17.87 -19.30 -8.68
N GLY A 301 -19.00 -19.34 -7.97
CA GLY A 301 -20.09 -20.27 -8.27
C GLY A 301 -19.65 -21.73 -8.10
N VAL A 302 -18.87 -22.00 -7.04
CA VAL A 302 -18.30 -23.32 -6.71
C VAL A 302 -18.86 -23.77 -5.37
N ALA A 303 -19.41 -24.98 -5.30
CA ALA A 303 -19.87 -25.56 -4.04
C ALA A 303 -18.68 -26.15 -3.24
N PRO A 304 -18.73 -26.16 -1.89
CA PRO A 304 -17.71 -26.79 -1.05
C PRO A 304 -17.31 -28.21 -1.47
N ARG A 305 -18.26 -29.04 -1.90
CA ARG A 305 -18.01 -30.41 -2.40
C ARG A 305 -17.12 -30.51 -3.63
N GLU A 306 -16.93 -29.42 -4.37
CA GLU A 306 -16.08 -29.38 -5.55
C GLU A 306 -14.62 -29.03 -5.21
N LEU A 307 -14.33 -28.61 -3.97
CA LEU A 307 -12.97 -28.30 -3.54
C LEU A 307 -12.16 -29.58 -3.32
N GLY A 308 -11.02 -29.70 -3.99
CA GLY A 308 -10.07 -30.80 -3.82
C GLY A 308 -9.01 -30.55 -2.75
N VAL A 309 -8.68 -29.29 -2.47
CA VAL A 309 -7.72 -28.89 -1.43
C VAL A 309 -7.92 -27.43 -1.05
N ILE A 310 -7.57 -27.06 0.18
CA ILE A 310 -7.45 -25.69 0.64
C ILE A 310 -6.02 -25.46 1.13
N LEU A 311 -5.31 -24.54 0.46
CA LEU A 311 -4.06 -23.99 0.97
C LEU A 311 -4.37 -22.84 1.93
N ALA A 312 -4.24 -23.15 3.22
CA ALA A 312 -4.40 -22.23 4.32
C ALA A 312 -3.30 -21.15 4.36
N HIS A 313 -3.57 -20.07 5.09
CA HIS A 313 -2.55 -19.16 5.56
C HIS A 313 -1.54 -19.89 6.46
N GLY A 314 -2.00 -20.70 7.42
CA GLY A 314 -1.23 -21.71 8.17
C GLY A 314 0.21 -21.31 8.50
N THR A 315 0.40 -20.44 9.48
CA THR A 315 1.71 -19.91 9.89
C THR A 315 2.44 -20.76 10.92
N GLY A 316 1.80 -21.81 11.45
CA GLY A 316 2.34 -22.58 12.57
C GLY A 316 2.13 -21.90 13.92
N THR A 317 1.46 -20.74 13.95
CA THR A 317 1.12 -20.05 15.18
C THR A 317 -0.05 -20.77 15.87
N ARG A 318 0.03 -20.94 17.20
CA ARG A 318 -0.96 -21.74 17.93
C ARG A 318 -2.38 -21.18 17.81
N ALA A 319 -2.53 -19.87 17.91
CA ALA A 319 -3.82 -19.19 17.84
C ALA A 319 -4.33 -19.12 16.40
N GLY A 320 -3.47 -18.73 15.45
CA GLY A 320 -3.84 -18.59 14.03
C GLY A 320 -4.34 -19.90 13.44
N ASP A 321 -3.54 -20.97 13.53
CA ASP A 321 -3.89 -22.27 12.96
C ASP A 321 -5.18 -22.86 13.57
N ALA A 322 -5.42 -22.62 14.87
CA ALA A 322 -6.63 -23.08 15.55
C ALA A 322 -7.89 -22.30 15.12
N VAL A 323 -7.76 -20.99 14.92
CA VAL A 323 -8.84 -20.16 14.36
C VAL A 323 -9.13 -20.60 12.92
N GLU A 324 -8.09 -20.78 12.13
CA GLU A 324 -8.21 -21.08 10.71
C GLU A 324 -8.94 -22.39 10.43
N ALA A 325 -8.58 -23.46 11.15
CA ALA A 325 -9.24 -24.76 11.03
C ALA A 325 -10.74 -24.67 11.34
N LYS A 326 -11.11 -23.94 12.40
CA LYS A 326 -12.53 -23.73 12.76
C LYS A 326 -13.28 -22.91 11.72
N VAL A 327 -12.63 -21.90 11.13
CA VAL A 327 -13.23 -21.05 10.10
C VAL A 327 -13.57 -21.84 8.85
N PHE A 328 -12.63 -22.64 8.34
CA PHE A 328 -12.93 -23.44 7.15
C PHE A 328 -14.10 -24.38 7.39
N ASP A 329 -14.12 -25.12 8.50
CA ASP A 329 -15.24 -26.01 8.82
C ASP A 329 -16.59 -25.26 8.85
N ARG A 330 -16.65 -24.10 9.50
CA ARG A 330 -17.88 -23.26 9.57
C ARG A 330 -18.27 -22.69 8.21
N ALA A 331 -17.31 -22.13 7.47
CA ALA A 331 -17.54 -21.55 6.16
C ALA A 331 -18.15 -22.59 5.22
N LEU A 332 -17.57 -23.80 5.15
CA LEU A 332 -18.09 -24.88 4.30
C LEU A 332 -19.48 -25.37 4.75
N LYS A 333 -19.73 -25.48 6.06
CA LYS A 333 -21.05 -25.86 6.60
C LYS A 333 -22.16 -24.86 6.24
N SER A 334 -21.82 -23.57 6.11
CA SER A 334 -22.78 -22.49 5.84
C SER A 334 -23.47 -22.57 4.46
N HIS A 335 -22.94 -23.37 3.52
CA HIS A 335 -23.52 -23.55 2.18
C HIS A 335 -24.64 -24.61 2.09
N GLY A 336 -25.06 -25.17 3.23
CA GLY A 336 -26.13 -26.17 3.32
C GLY A 336 -25.69 -27.59 2.97
N GLU A 337 -26.41 -28.59 3.50
CA GLU A 337 -26.01 -30.01 3.45
C GLU A 337 -25.77 -30.54 2.03
N ALA A 338 -26.60 -30.14 1.06
CA ALA A 338 -26.46 -30.58 -0.33
C ALA A 338 -25.13 -30.11 -0.98
N ALA A 339 -24.53 -29.03 -0.47
CA ALA A 339 -23.28 -28.46 -0.97
C ALA A 339 -22.03 -29.01 -0.24
N GLN A 340 -22.22 -29.76 0.85
CA GLN A 340 -21.14 -30.28 1.67
C GLN A 340 -20.39 -31.41 0.97
N PRO A 341 -19.07 -31.52 1.18
CA PRO A 341 -18.25 -32.57 0.60
C PRO A 341 -18.60 -33.93 1.21
N ALA A 342 -18.59 -34.99 0.38
CA ALA A 342 -18.86 -36.36 0.85
C ALA A 342 -17.73 -36.93 1.73
N SER A 343 -16.51 -36.41 1.55
CA SER A 343 -15.34 -36.66 2.38
C SER A 343 -14.72 -35.32 2.79
N PRO A 344 -14.08 -35.19 3.98
CA PRO A 344 -13.48 -33.94 4.40
C PRO A 344 -12.51 -33.34 3.37
N VAL A 345 -12.55 -32.03 3.16
CA VAL A 345 -11.65 -31.32 2.26
C VAL A 345 -10.26 -31.21 2.89
N PRO A 346 -9.19 -31.62 2.21
CA PRO A 346 -7.83 -31.46 2.71
C PRO A 346 -7.43 -30.00 2.90
N VAL A 347 -6.81 -29.71 4.04
CA VAL A 347 -6.24 -28.40 4.38
C VAL A 347 -4.74 -28.55 4.64
N MET A 348 -3.94 -27.70 3.99
CA MET A 348 -2.48 -27.70 4.14
C MET A 348 -1.88 -26.30 3.99
N SER A 349 -0.57 -26.15 4.23
CA SER A 349 0.18 -24.90 4.00
C SER A 349 1.61 -25.24 3.58
N ILE A 350 2.14 -24.54 2.57
CA ILE A 350 3.53 -24.74 2.09
C ILE A 350 4.57 -23.99 2.93
N LYS A 351 4.15 -23.27 3.98
CA LYS A 351 5.08 -22.47 4.79
C LYS A 351 6.09 -23.33 5.56
N GLY A 352 5.79 -24.61 5.78
CA GLY A 352 6.78 -25.58 6.27
C GLY A 352 7.90 -25.88 5.25
N ASN A 353 7.65 -25.70 3.96
CA ASN A 353 8.67 -25.82 2.91
C ASN A 353 9.47 -24.53 2.77
N LEU A 354 8.77 -23.41 2.54
CA LEU A 354 9.39 -22.17 2.04
C LEU A 354 9.54 -21.07 3.09
N GLY A 355 8.86 -21.20 4.23
CA GLY A 355 8.65 -20.11 5.17
C GLY A 355 7.48 -19.20 4.77
N HIS A 356 7.24 -18.18 5.58
CA HIS A 356 6.22 -17.17 5.39
C HIS A 356 6.77 -15.99 4.59
N ALA A 357 6.49 -15.99 3.29
CA ALA A 357 6.90 -14.95 2.36
C ALA A 357 6.09 -13.65 2.46
N LYS A 358 5.69 -13.25 3.69
CA LYS A 358 4.90 -12.04 4.00
C LYS A 358 3.81 -11.74 2.95
N GLU A 359 3.85 -10.59 2.28
CA GLU A 359 2.92 -10.14 1.23
C GLU A 359 2.84 -11.08 0.00
N ALA A 360 3.90 -11.83 -0.30
CA ALA A 360 3.94 -12.82 -1.37
C ALA A 360 3.38 -14.18 -0.94
N SER A 361 3.03 -14.38 0.33
CA SER A 361 2.59 -15.69 0.84
C SER A 361 1.31 -16.21 0.21
N GLY A 362 0.35 -15.33 -0.06
CA GLY A 362 -0.88 -15.71 -0.75
C GLY A 362 -0.59 -16.20 -2.17
N LEU A 363 0.30 -15.51 -2.89
CA LEU A 363 0.73 -15.92 -4.23
C LEU A 363 1.61 -17.15 -4.21
N ALA A 364 2.44 -17.34 -3.20
CA ALA A 364 3.23 -18.54 -3.00
C ALA A 364 2.32 -19.78 -2.90
N ASN A 365 1.25 -19.71 -2.09
CA ASN A 365 0.24 -20.76 -2.03
C ASN A 365 -0.47 -20.94 -3.39
N LEU A 366 -0.77 -19.86 -4.11
CA LEU A 366 -1.40 -19.95 -5.43
C LEU A 366 -0.51 -20.66 -6.45
N ILE A 367 0.77 -20.28 -6.58
CA ILE A 367 1.68 -20.95 -7.53
C ILE A 367 1.96 -22.40 -7.11
N ALA A 368 1.95 -22.71 -5.81
CA ALA A 368 2.02 -24.08 -5.34
C ALA A 368 0.79 -24.90 -5.75
N LEU A 369 -0.42 -24.31 -5.70
CA LEU A 369 -1.62 -24.95 -6.21
C LEU A 369 -1.52 -25.22 -7.72
N LEU A 370 -0.98 -24.27 -8.50
CA LEU A 370 -0.74 -24.48 -9.94
C LEU A 370 0.29 -25.60 -10.18
N ALA A 371 1.35 -25.67 -9.38
CA ALA A 371 2.32 -26.78 -9.44
C ALA A 371 1.69 -28.15 -9.07
N MET A 372 0.73 -28.16 -8.13
CA MET A 372 -0.06 -29.37 -7.80
C MET A 372 -0.98 -29.78 -8.95
N PHE A 373 -1.58 -28.83 -9.65
CA PHE A 373 -2.36 -29.10 -10.86
C PHE A 373 -1.51 -29.69 -11.98
N GLU A 374 -0.36 -29.09 -12.27
CA GLU A 374 0.58 -29.56 -13.30
C GLU A 374 1.05 -31.01 -13.01
N SER A 375 1.42 -31.29 -11.76
CA SER A 375 1.90 -32.62 -11.33
C SER A 375 0.79 -33.65 -11.05
N GLY A 376 -0.47 -33.21 -10.92
CA GLY A 376 -1.62 -34.06 -10.59
C GLY A 376 -1.63 -34.65 -9.18
N GLY A 377 -0.76 -34.15 -8.27
CA GLY A 377 -0.60 -34.66 -6.92
C GLY A 377 -0.73 -33.57 -5.85
N ILE A 378 -1.27 -33.94 -4.70
CA ILE A 378 -1.29 -33.14 -3.47
C ILE A 378 -0.15 -33.67 -2.57
N PRO A 379 0.85 -32.84 -2.22
CA PRO A 379 1.99 -33.28 -1.43
C PRO A 379 1.62 -33.50 0.04
N GLY A 380 2.40 -34.35 0.72
CA GLY A 380 2.29 -34.54 2.16
C GLY A 380 2.96 -33.41 2.95
N PRO A 381 2.75 -33.35 4.28
CA PRO A 381 3.43 -32.38 5.13
C PRO A 381 4.94 -32.67 5.23
N VAL A 382 5.74 -31.61 5.20
CA VAL A 382 7.23 -31.63 5.20
C VAL A 382 7.85 -32.44 6.35
N HIS A 383 7.19 -32.50 7.51
CA HIS A 383 7.85 -32.96 8.75
C HIS A 383 7.20 -34.15 9.46
N GLY A 384 6.22 -34.84 8.86
CA GLY A 384 5.65 -36.08 9.43
C GLY A 384 5.13 -35.97 10.88
N ASP A 385 4.88 -34.75 11.36
CA ASP A 385 4.48 -34.49 12.74
C ASP A 385 3.05 -34.92 13.00
N LYS A 386 2.75 -35.16 14.28
CA LYS A 386 1.37 -35.40 14.71
C LYS A 386 0.55 -34.11 14.52
N PRO A 387 -0.56 -34.16 13.75
CA PRO A 387 -1.45 -33.02 13.63
C PRO A 387 -2.07 -32.71 15.00
N ARG A 388 -2.30 -31.43 15.27
CA ARG A 388 -3.00 -31.01 16.48
C ARG A 388 -4.49 -31.35 16.35
N SER A 389 -5.12 -31.78 17.45
CA SER A 389 -6.57 -31.97 17.50
C SER A 389 -7.28 -30.61 17.51
N LEU A 390 -7.43 -30.01 16.33
CA LEU A 390 -8.03 -28.69 16.12
C LEU A 390 -9.52 -28.73 15.78
N LEU A 391 -10.00 -29.92 15.39
CA LEU A 391 -11.33 -30.15 14.85
C LEU A 391 -12.07 -31.19 15.68
N GLU A 392 -13.37 -31.01 15.80
CA GLU A 392 -14.26 -32.02 16.36
C GLU A 392 -14.47 -33.18 15.37
N PRO A 393 -14.77 -34.40 15.84
CA PRO A 393 -15.16 -35.50 14.98
C PRO A 393 -16.33 -35.12 14.05
N GLY A 394 -16.24 -35.48 12.76
CA GLY A 394 -17.28 -35.16 11.77
C GLY A 394 -17.17 -33.77 11.12
N GLY A 395 -16.01 -33.11 11.22
CA GLY A 395 -15.72 -31.87 10.47
C GLY A 395 -15.70 -32.07 8.95
N LEU A 396 -15.95 -31.01 8.19
CA LEU A 396 -15.91 -30.99 6.71
C LEU A 396 -14.51 -30.77 6.15
N ILE A 397 -13.51 -30.65 7.02
CA ILE A 397 -12.10 -30.52 6.63
C ILE A 397 -11.22 -31.53 7.37
N GLU A 398 -10.09 -31.87 6.77
CA GLU A 398 -9.03 -32.64 7.39
C GLU A 398 -7.66 -31.98 7.17
N VAL A 399 -6.78 -32.02 8.17
CA VAL A 399 -5.39 -31.58 7.98
C VAL A 399 -4.65 -32.68 7.22
N GLU A 400 -4.04 -32.33 6.10
CA GLU A 400 -3.39 -33.30 5.22
C GLU A 400 -2.21 -34.00 5.92
N LYS A 401 -2.15 -35.34 5.79
CA LYS A 401 -1.19 -36.19 6.55
C LYS A 401 -0.20 -36.90 5.66
N THR A 402 -0.56 -37.17 4.41
CA THR A 402 0.23 -37.96 3.46
C THR A 402 0.03 -37.43 2.06
N ALA A 403 1.02 -37.62 1.19
CA ALA A 403 0.83 -37.31 -0.22
C ALA A 403 -0.33 -38.14 -0.80
N ARG A 404 -1.13 -37.53 -1.67
CA ARG A 404 -2.27 -38.19 -2.34
C ARG A 404 -2.42 -37.69 -3.77
N SER A 405 -2.95 -38.55 -4.64
CA SER A 405 -3.32 -38.16 -6.00
C SER A 405 -4.66 -37.42 -6.00
N TRP A 406 -4.84 -36.52 -6.97
CA TRP A 406 -6.17 -35.99 -7.23
C TRP A 406 -7.13 -37.13 -7.62
N PRO A 407 -8.42 -37.10 -7.21
CA PRO A 407 -9.38 -38.09 -7.64
C PRO A 407 -9.40 -38.27 -9.16
N ALA A 408 -9.35 -39.52 -9.63
CA ALA A 408 -9.40 -39.83 -11.06
C ALA A 408 -10.78 -39.49 -11.64
N GLY A 409 -10.81 -38.85 -12.81
CA GLY A 409 -12.04 -38.53 -13.54
C GLY A 409 -11.96 -37.25 -14.37
N GLU A 410 -13.07 -36.89 -15.01
CA GLU A 410 -13.20 -35.67 -15.82
C GLU A 410 -13.58 -34.41 -15.00
N GLN A 411 -13.71 -34.54 -13.67
CA GLN A 411 -14.08 -33.40 -12.84
C GLN A 411 -12.90 -32.40 -12.75
N PRO A 412 -13.19 -31.09 -12.83
CA PRO A 412 -12.15 -30.08 -12.75
C PRO A 412 -11.47 -30.12 -11.39
N ARG A 413 -10.15 -29.99 -11.36
CA ARG A 413 -9.40 -29.83 -10.12
C ARG A 413 -9.57 -28.40 -9.65
N ILE A 414 -10.15 -28.22 -8.47
CA ILE A 414 -10.41 -26.89 -7.89
C ILE A 414 -9.79 -26.83 -6.50
N GLY A 415 -9.06 -25.75 -6.21
CA GLY A 415 -8.46 -25.51 -4.90
C GLY A 415 -8.80 -24.12 -4.36
N GLY A 416 -8.83 -24.02 -3.04
CA GLY A 416 -8.93 -22.75 -2.31
C GLY A 416 -7.56 -22.27 -1.84
N VAL A 417 -7.32 -20.96 -1.81
CA VAL A 417 -6.09 -20.35 -1.29
C VAL A 417 -6.46 -19.21 -0.34
N SER A 418 -6.13 -19.34 0.95
CA SER A 418 -6.33 -18.30 1.96
C SER A 418 -5.06 -17.51 2.26
N ALA A 419 -5.23 -16.21 2.46
CA ALA A 419 -4.25 -15.34 3.11
C ALA A 419 -4.95 -14.51 4.19
N ILE A 420 -4.33 -14.44 5.36
CA ILE A 420 -4.83 -13.73 6.54
C ILE A 420 -3.72 -12.79 7.00
N ALA A 421 -4.06 -11.55 7.36
CA ALA A 421 -3.11 -10.60 7.91
C ALA A 421 -3.52 -10.12 9.30
N SER A 422 -2.52 -9.77 10.10
CA SER A 422 -2.69 -8.92 11.27
C SER A 422 -3.43 -7.63 10.86
N GLY A 423 -4.25 -7.08 11.75
CA GLY A 423 -5.19 -6.00 11.42
C GLY A 423 -6.52 -6.52 10.84
N GLY A 424 -6.68 -7.82 10.70
CA GLY A 424 -7.94 -8.48 10.38
C GLY A 424 -8.32 -8.48 8.90
N GLN A 425 -7.37 -8.20 8.00
CA GLN A 425 -7.62 -8.33 6.57
C GLN A 425 -7.52 -9.80 6.14
N ASN A 426 -8.52 -10.29 5.40
CA ASN A 426 -8.61 -11.67 4.94
C ASN A 426 -8.92 -11.72 3.44
N TYR A 427 -8.28 -12.63 2.73
CA TYR A 427 -8.58 -12.94 1.33
C TYR A 427 -8.61 -14.45 1.10
N HIS A 428 -9.55 -14.90 0.28
CA HIS A 428 -9.60 -16.27 -0.23
C HIS A 428 -9.76 -16.26 -1.76
N ALA A 429 -9.00 -17.09 -2.46
CA ALA A 429 -9.13 -17.28 -3.90
C ALA A 429 -9.56 -18.72 -4.20
N VAL A 430 -10.48 -18.88 -5.16
CA VAL A 430 -10.87 -20.19 -5.71
C VAL A 430 -10.27 -20.31 -7.10
N VAL A 431 -9.45 -21.34 -7.31
CA VAL A 431 -8.69 -21.54 -8.54
C VAL A 431 -9.01 -22.90 -9.14
N GLU A 432 -9.27 -22.94 -10.44
CA GLU A 432 -9.48 -24.15 -11.22
C GLU A 432 -8.25 -24.44 -12.10
N ASP A 433 -7.90 -25.72 -12.27
CA ASP A 433 -6.88 -26.21 -13.21
C ASP A 433 -7.22 -25.80 -14.66
N ARG A 434 -6.25 -25.94 -15.58
CA ARG A 434 -6.40 -25.70 -17.01
C ARG A 434 -7.68 -26.38 -17.54
N PRO A 435 -8.71 -25.62 -17.91
CA PRO A 435 -9.98 -26.20 -18.30
C PRO A 435 -9.84 -26.86 -19.68
N SER A 436 -10.53 -27.99 -19.87
CA SER A 436 -10.73 -28.54 -21.22
C SER A 436 -11.50 -27.53 -22.08
N PRO A 437 -11.41 -27.59 -23.43
CA PRO A 437 -12.15 -26.68 -24.31
C PRO A 437 -13.66 -26.66 -24.03
N ALA A 438 -14.25 -27.82 -23.73
CA ALA A 438 -15.67 -27.92 -23.36
C ALA A 438 -15.97 -27.23 -22.02
N ARG A 439 -15.09 -27.41 -21.02
CA ARG A 439 -15.22 -26.75 -19.72
C ARG A 439 -15.05 -25.23 -19.84
N ALA A 440 -14.09 -24.75 -20.63
CA ALA A 440 -13.90 -23.34 -20.90
C ALA A 440 -15.17 -22.71 -21.52
N GLN A 441 -15.79 -23.37 -22.50
CA GLN A 441 -17.06 -22.91 -23.07
C GLN A 441 -18.20 -22.88 -22.05
N ALA A 442 -18.28 -23.86 -21.15
CA ALA A 442 -19.28 -23.88 -20.09
C ALA A 442 -19.09 -22.70 -19.11
N LEU A 443 -17.85 -22.41 -18.72
CA LEU A 443 -17.51 -21.25 -17.89
C LEU A 443 -17.91 -19.93 -18.54
N LEU A 444 -17.59 -19.75 -19.83
CA LEU A 444 -17.94 -18.55 -20.60
C LEU A 444 -19.45 -18.34 -20.78
N ARG A 445 -20.24 -19.42 -20.83
CA ARG A 445 -21.72 -19.31 -20.87
C ARG A 445 -22.28 -18.87 -19.52
N GLY A 446 -21.67 -19.29 -18.41
CA GLY A 446 -22.07 -18.91 -17.06
C GLY A 446 -21.79 -17.44 -16.71
N THR A 447 -20.71 -16.87 -17.25
CA THR A 447 -20.29 -15.48 -16.96
C THR A 447 -21.12 -14.41 -17.69
N ARG A 448 -21.70 -14.72 -18.86
CA ARG A 448 -22.53 -13.79 -19.66
C ARG A 448 -23.78 -13.23 -18.95
N LYS A 449 -24.17 -13.78 -17.78
CA LYS A 449 -25.29 -13.27 -16.97
C LYS A 449 -24.96 -12.08 -16.05
N ARG A 450 -23.69 -11.74 -15.85
CA ARG A 450 -23.28 -10.52 -15.12
C ARG A 450 -22.96 -9.42 -16.12
N SER A 451 -23.99 -8.72 -16.62
CA SER A 451 -23.76 -7.50 -17.39
C SER A 451 -23.09 -6.45 -16.49
N ALA A 452 -21.96 -5.88 -16.91
CA ALA A 452 -21.47 -4.64 -16.35
C ALA A 452 -22.57 -3.58 -16.54
N ARG A 453 -23.26 -3.21 -15.45
CA ARG A 453 -24.07 -1.98 -15.45
C ARG A 453 -23.07 -0.83 -15.59
N GLY A 454 -23.42 0.17 -16.39
CA GLY A 454 -22.53 1.25 -16.77
C GLY A 454 -21.93 2.00 -15.58
N ASP A 455 -20.82 2.69 -15.82
CA ASP A 455 -20.18 3.61 -14.87
C ASP A 455 -21.15 4.74 -14.51
N GLU A 456 -21.96 4.52 -13.48
CA GLU A 456 -22.75 5.60 -12.88
C GLU A 456 -21.84 6.51 -12.05
N PRO A 457 -22.14 7.81 -11.95
CA PRO A 457 -21.37 8.72 -11.12
C PRO A 457 -21.34 8.29 -9.64
N ILE A 458 -20.23 8.61 -8.97
CA ILE A 458 -20.03 8.32 -7.54
C ILE A 458 -20.23 9.60 -6.74
N ALA A 459 -21.14 9.57 -5.77
CA ALA A 459 -21.35 10.65 -4.82
C ALA A 459 -20.33 10.59 -3.69
N ILE A 460 -19.81 11.77 -3.32
CA ILE A 460 -19.14 12.01 -2.05
C ILE A 460 -20.24 12.42 -1.07
N VAL A 461 -20.57 11.54 -0.15
CA VAL A 461 -21.66 11.75 0.81
C VAL A 461 -21.16 12.31 2.15
N GLY A 462 -19.87 12.14 2.43
CA GLY A 462 -19.21 12.72 3.59
C GLY A 462 -17.76 13.06 3.27
N MET A 463 -17.23 14.16 3.80
CA MET A 463 -15.83 14.53 3.66
C MET A 463 -15.30 15.29 4.87
N ALA A 464 -14.07 15.01 5.26
CA ALA A 464 -13.33 15.70 6.31
C ALA A 464 -11.85 15.74 5.95
N GLY A 465 -11.13 16.75 6.46
CA GLY A 465 -9.68 16.83 6.27
C GLY A 465 -9.04 17.84 7.21
N ALA A 466 -7.74 17.66 7.43
CA ALA A 466 -6.90 18.51 8.25
C ALA A 466 -5.57 18.77 7.52
N PHE A 467 -5.13 20.02 7.54
CA PHE A 467 -3.92 20.52 6.87
C PHE A 467 -3.19 21.51 7.76
N ALA A 468 -1.97 21.89 7.39
CA ALA A 468 -1.23 22.94 8.08
C ALA A 468 -2.08 24.22 8.22
N ASP A 469 -2.19 24.72 9.45
CA ASP A 469 -3.00 25.90 9.84
C ASP A 469 -4.49 25.83 9.48
N ALA A 470 -5.00 24.63 9.19
CA ALA A 470 -6.41 24.35 8.87
C ALA A 470 -6.85 23.01 9.48
N PRO A 471 -7.35 22.99 10.73
CA PRO A 471 -7.76 21.75 11.40
C PRO A 471 -9.01 21.11 10.80
N ASP A 472 -9.75 21.84 9.97
CA ASP A 472 -10.95 21.40 9.27
C ASP A 472 -11.04 22.03 7.86
N LEU A 473 -11.96 21.50 7.05
CA LEU A 473 -12.17 21.95 5.67
C LEU A 473 -12.74 23.37 5.58
N ALA A 474 -13.44 23.83 6.61
CA ALA A 474 -13.97 25.19 6.65
C ALA A 474 -12.83 26.21 6.76
N THR A 475 -11.91 25.98 7.69
CA THR A 475 -10.71 26.78 7.88
C THR A 475 -9.81 26.73 6.65
N LEU A 476 -9.65 25.55 6.02
CA LEU A 476 -8.92 25.44 4.75
C LEU A 476 -9.51 26.37 3.70
N TRP A 477 -10.83 26.31 3.46
CA TRP A 477 -11.49 27.14 2.46
C TRP A 477 -11.32 28.64 2.74
N THR A 478 -11.50 29.08 3.99
CA THR A 478 -11.27 30.48 4.40
C THR A 478 -9.82 30.90 4.17
N ASN A 479 -8.85 30.06 4.50
CA ASN A 479 -7.43 30.32 4.26
C ASN A 479 -7.14 30.49 2.76
N LEU A 480 -7.73 29.65 1.89
CA LEU A 480 -7.55 29.74 0.44
C LEU A 480 -8.14 31.04 -0.13
N LEU A 481 -9.35 31.43 0.29
CA LEU A 481 -9.97 32.69 -0.15
C LEU A 481 -9.17 33.94 0.25
N GLN A 482 -8.51 33.88 1.40
CA GLN A 482 -7.65 34.96 1.91
C GLN A 482 -6.23 34.93 1.31
N GLY A 483 -5.93 33.94 0.46
CA GLY A 483 -4.60 33.77 -0.12
C GLY A 483 -3.52 33.44 0.93
N ARG A 484 -3.90 32.84 2.07
CA ARG A 484 -2.95 32.46 3.12
C ARG A 484 -2.01 31.36 2.65
N ARG A 485 -0.77 31.43 3.14
CA ARG A 485 0.30 30.45 2.91
C ARG A 485 0.67 29.85 4.26
N ALA A 486 0.43 28.55 4.42
CA ALA A 486 0.71 27.80 5.65
C ALA A 486 2.17 27.31 5.70
N PHE A 487 3.13 28.18 5.38
CA PHE A 487 4.55 27.88 5.45
C PHE A 487 5.18 28.50 6.69
N ARG A 488 6.00 27.70 7.38
CA ARG A 488 6.78 28.15 8.53
C ARG A 488 8.16 27.51 8.50
N ARG A 489 9.15 28.17 9.09
CA ARG A 489 10.46 27.55 9.32
C ARG A 489 10.33 26.49 10.39
N LEU A 490 10.74 25.26 10.08
CA LEU A 490 10.73 24.17 11.05
C LEU A 490 11.93 24.35 12.00
N PRO A 491 11.73 24.40 13.33
CA PRO A 491 12.86 24.21 14.24
C PRO A 491 13.48 22.83 13.97
N PHE A 492 14.80 22.79 13.75
CA PHE A 492 15.55 21.53 13.80
C PHE A 492 15.64 21.09 15.28
N GLY A 493 14.64 20.30 15.72
CA GLY A 493 14.48 19.81 17.08
C GLY A 493 13.04 19.31 17.33
N PRO A 494 12.73 18.74 18.51
CA PRO A 494 11.36 18.35 18.85
C PRO A 494 10.46 19.60 18.91
N GLY A 495 9.47 19.71 18.01
CA GLY A 495 8.43 20.75 18.06
C GLY A 495 8.09 21.50 16.75
N ALA A 496 7.86 20.80 15.63
CA ALA A 496 7.36 21.41 14.38
C ALA A 496 6.42 20.47 13.60
N PRO A 497 5.66 21.02 12.62
CA PRO A 497 4.20 21.27 12.60
C PRO A 497 3.33 19.99 12.44
N LEU A 498 1.98 20.15 12.57
CA LEU A 498 1.02 19.13 13.03
C LEU A 498 1.74 18.07 13.89
N ASP A 499 2.36 18.54 14.97
CA ASP A 499 2.82 17.64 16.02
C ASP A 499 1.55 17.05 16.62
N LEU A 500 1.13 15.91 16.06
CA LEU A 500 -0.07 15.24 16.47
C LEU A 500 0.18 14.82 17.90
N ASP A 501 -0.41 15.57 18.82
CA ASP A 501 -0.26 15.32 20.24
C ASP A 501 -0.89 13.96 20.57
N ALA A 502 -0.03 12.94 20.69
CA ALA A 502 -0.45 11.60 21.07
C ALA A 502 -1.21 11.61 22.41
N HIS A 503 -0.93 12.58 23.29
CA HIS A 503 -1.65 12.72 24.56
C HIS A 503 -3.09 13.18 24.38
N ARG A 504 -3.42 13.95 23.33
CA ARG A 504 -4.81 14.27 22.98
C ARG A 504 -5.62 13.01 22.72
N PHE A 505 -5.08 12.10 21.90
CA PHE A 505 -5.73 10.82 21.60
C PHE A 505 -5.78 9.91 22.83
N ALA A 506 -4.69 9.86 23.61
CA ALA A 506 -4.63 9.07 24.83
C ALA A 506 -5.63 9.55 25.90
N GLY A 507 -5.86 10.86 26.01
CA GLY A 507 -6.86 11.45 26.91
C GLY A 507 -8.31 11.08 26.56
N SER A 508 -8.51 10.55 25.36
CA SER A 508 -9.80 10.09 24.86
C SER A 508 -9.75 8.62 24.44
N ALA A 509 -8.90 7.80 25.07
CA ALA A 509 -8.66 6.42 24.64
C ALA A 509 -9.91 5.53 24.51
N SER A 510 -10.96 5.80 25.31
CA SER A 510 -12.21 5.04 25.28
C SER A 510 -12.95 5.11 23.95
N GLN A 511 -12.78 6.18 23.16
CA GLN A 511 -13.37 6.25 21.82
C GLN A 511 -12.64 5.36 20.81
N TYR A 512 -11.46 4.81 21.12
CA TYR A 512 -10.73 3.92 20.20
C TYR A 512 -10.75 2.45 20.65
N ASP A 513 -11.42 2.14 21.76
CA ASP A 513 -11.37 0.82 22.40
C ASP A 513 -9.92 0.34 22.67
N GLU A 514 -9.04 1.29 23.02
CA GLU A 514 -7.62 1.05 23.27
C GLU A 514 -7.19 1.64 24.62
N ARG A 515 -6.06 1.16 25.16
CA ARG A 515 -5.50 1.71 26.41
C ARG A 515 -4.71 2.99 26.09
N PRO A 516 -4.76 4.03 26.95
CA PRO A 516 -3.97 5.24 26.76
C PRO A 516 -2.48 4.98 26.52
N ALA A 517 -1.91 4.00 27.24
CA ALA A 517 -0.50 3.63 27.09
C ALA A 517 -0.17 2.98 25.73
N ASP A 518 -1.11 2.29 25.08
CA ASP A 518 -0.90 1.74 23.74
C ASP A 518 -1.01 2.86 22.69
N ILE A 519 -1.91 3.82 22.89
CA ILE A 519 -2.05 4.98 22.00
C ILE A 519 -0.75 5.78 21.90
N LEU A 520 -0.05 5.99 23.02
CA LEU A 520 1.24 6.68 23.04
C LEU A 520 2.38 5.94 22.31
N ARG A 521 2.19 4.66 22.00
CA ARG A 521 3.16 3.79 21.28
C ARG A 521 2.83 3.60 19.80
N HIS A 522 1.68 4.10 19.40
CA HIS A 522 1.21 4.09 18.03
C HIS A 522 1.54 5.42 17.37
N ASP A 523 1.79 5.36 16.07
CA ASP A 523 1.84 6.55 15.26
C ASP A 523 0.47 7.29 15.36
N PRO A 524 0.45 8.57 15.76
CA PRO A 524 -0.79 9.28 16.01
C PRO A 524 -1.64 9.48 14.76
N LEU A 525 -1.07 9.34 13.55
CA LEU A 525 -1.82 9.42 12.30
C LEU A 525 -2.94 8.37 12.20
N HIS A 526 -2.74 7.21 12.85
CA HIS A 526 -3.78 6.17 12.95
C HIS A 526 -5.09 6.71 13.54
N TYR A 527 -5.02 7.55 14.57
CA TYR A 527 -6.20 8.07 15.27
C TYR A 527 -6.76 9.31 14.60
N LEU A 528 -5.88 10.15 14.01
CA LEU A 528 -6.35 11.26 13.18
C LEU A 528 -7.28 10.76 12.07
N LEU A 529 -6.91 9.68 11.37
CA LEU A 529 -7.75 9.12 10.31
C LEU A 529 -9.07 8.54 10.84
N VAL A 530 -9.10 7.99 12.06
CA VAL A 530 -10.35 7.55 12.70
C VAL A 530 -11.24 8.75 13.04
N ASP A 531 -10.68 9.83 13.59
CA ASP A 531 -11.41 11.06 13.91
C ASP A 531 -11.98 11.73 12.65
N LEU A 532 -11.20 11.76 11.56
CA LEU A 532 -11.64 12.26 10.26
C LEU A 532 -12.73 11.37 9.65
N ALA A 533 -12.61 10.04 9.76
CA ALA A 533 -13.64 9.12 9.31
C ALA A 533 -14.97 9.30 10.06
N ARG A 534 -14.92 9.52 11.38
CA ARG A 534 -16.10 9.89 12.20
C ARG A 534 -16.70 11.22 11.77
N SER A 535 -15.86 12.21 11.51
CA SER A 535 -16.31 13.52 11.05
C SER A 535 -17.00 13.43 9.69
N ALA A 536 -16.39 12.71 8.74
CA ALA A 536 -16.96 12.46 7.41
C ALA A 536 -18.28 11.68 7.48
N ALA A 537 -18.39 10.69 8.37
CA ALA A 537 -19.60 9.89 8.55
C ALA A 537 -20.64 10.50 9.51
N SER A 538 -20.41 11.68 10.08
CA SER A 538 -21.24 12.25 11.16
C SER A 538 -22.72 12.44 10.83
N LYS A 539 -23.07 12.57 9.54
CA LYS A 539 -24.44 12.73 9.04
C LYS A 539 -25.00 11.47 8.37
N ILE A 540 -24.26 10.35 8.41
CA ILE A 540 -24.59 9.13 7.68
C ILE A 540 -24.66 7.97 8.66
N SER A 541 -25.75 7.21 8.61
CA SER A 541 -25.89 6.02 9.44
C SER A 541 -25.07 4.87 8.85
N ILE A 542 -24.14 4.33 9.64
CA ILE A 542 -23.33 3.17 9.28
C ILE A 542 -23.71 2.01 10.19
N GLU A 543 -24.31 0.98 9.60
CA GLU A 543 -24.67 -0.23 10.34
C GLU A 543 -23.43 -1.07 10.64
N ARG A 544 -23.33 -1.55 11.88
CA ARG A 544 -22.27 -2.47 12.28
C ARG A 544 -22.34 -3.75 11.46
N GLY A 545 -21.18 -4.23 11.00
CA GLY A 545 -21.07 -5.41 10.16
C GLY A 545 -21.22 -5.15 8.66
N SER A 546 -21.50 -3.90 8.25
CA SER A 546 -21.68 -3.55 6.84
C SER A 546 -20.47 -3.89 6.00
N ASN A 547 -20.73 -4.30 4.75
CA ASN A 547 -19.70 -4.53 3.75
C ASN A 547 -19.22 -3.20 3.14
N ILE A 548 -18.51 -2.41 3.96
CA ILE A 548 -17.93 -1.12 3.56
C ILE A 548 -16.41 -1.27 3.57
N PRO A 549 -15.76 -1.28 2.40
CA PRO A 549 -14.31 -1.26 2.27
C PRO A 549 -13.69 0.02 2.84
N VAL A 550 -12.42 -0.08 3.22
CA VAL A 550 -11.58 1.09 3.57
C VAL A 550 -10.32 1.07 2.71
N VAL A 551 -10.14 2.11 1.90
CA VAL A 551 -8.96 2.30 1.05
C VAL A 551 -8.19 3.49 1.58
N VAL A 552 -6.94 3.26 1.98
CA VAL A 552 -6.03 4.32 2.46
C VAL A 552 -4.95 4.61 1.41
N SER A 553 -4.68 5.88 1.12
CA SER A 553 -3.51 6.29 0.35
C SER A 553 -2.53 7.02 1.27
N ALA A 554 -1.42 6.39 1.56
CA ALA A 554 -0.31 6.98 2.30
C ALA A 554 0.97 6.30 1.83
N GLU A 555 2.05 7.04 1.62
CA GLU A 555 3.33 6.44 1.17
C GLU A 555 3.98 5.65 2.30
N HIS A 556 3.85 6.14 3.54
CA HIS A 556 4.28 5.47 4.78
C HIS A 556 3.22 5.80 5.84
N CYS A 557 3.42 5.43 7.10
CA CYS A 557 2.73 6.13 8.19
C CYS A 557 3.30 7.57 8.28
N SER A 558 3.73 8.04 9.44
CA SER A 558 4.48 9.29 9.60
C SER A 558 5.98 9.04 9.75
N GLU A 559 6.76 10.09 10.05
CA GLU A 559 8.15 9.98 10.50
C GLU A 559 8.33 9.05 11.72
N TYR A 560 7.27 8.82 12.50
CA TYR A 560 7.29 7.88 13.62
C TYR A 560 7.74 6.48 13.19
N GLY A 561 7.19 5.96 12.09
CA GLY A 561 7.55 4.64 11.55
C GLY A 561 9.03 4.56 11.16
N LEU A 562 9.55 5.57 10.44
CA LEU A 562 10.96 5.62 10.02
C LEU A 562 11.92 5.76 11.21
N ARG A 563 11.53 6.50 12.26
CA ARG A 563 12.33 6.56 13.50
C ARG A 563 12.29 5.23 14.26
N GLN A 564 11.19 4.48 14.18
CA GLN A 564 11.13 3.12 14.75
C GLN A 564 11.99 2.12 13.95
N VAL A 565 12.11 2.29 12.62
CA VAL A 565 13.10 1.57 11.80
C VAL A 565 14.52 1.84 12.31
N ALA A 566 14.86 3.12 12.57
CA ALA A 566 16.16 3.47 13.14
C ALA A 566 16.37 2.87 14.54
N ALA A 567 15.32 2.81 15.37
CA ALA A 567 15.37 2.15 16.68
C ALA A 567 15.71 0.65 16.56
N ALA A 568 15.15 -0.04 15.57
CA ALA A 568 15.44 -1.44 15.29
C ALA A 568 16.89 -1.69 14.80
N ARG A 569 17.56 -0.66 14.28
CA ARG A 569 18.94 -0.73 13.76
C ARG A 569 19.99 -0.02 14.63
N LEU A 570 19.63 0.36 15.85
CA LEU A 570 20.58 0.95 16.82
C LEU A 570 21.85 0.12 17.05
N PRO A 571 21.82 -1.23 17.07
CA PRO A 571 23.04 -2.02 17.21
C PRO A 571 24.12 -1.76 16.17
N GLU A 572 23.73 -1.57 14.91
CA GLU A 572 24.67 -1.24 13.83
C GLU A 572 25.27 0.15 14.05
N LEU A 573 24.43 1.14 14.34
CA LEU A 573 24.87 2.50 14.62
C LEU A 573 25.85 2.53 15.81
N GLU A 574 25.55 1.79 16.87
CA GLU A 574 26.42 1.66 18.05
C GLU A 574 27.77 1.03 17.68
N GLU A 575 27.79 -0.08 16.94
CA GLU A 575 29.04 -0.74 16.54
C GLU A 575 29.93 0.19 15.70
N HIS A 576 29.34 0.89 14.73
CA HIS A 576 30.04 1.85 13.89
C HIS A 576 30.55 3.07 14.68
N LEU A 577 29.75 3.58 15.62
CA LEU A 577 30.17 4.66 16.51
C LEU A 577 31.33 4.23 17.41
N GLN A 578 31.24 3.05 18.02
CA GLN A 578 32.30 2.49 18.84
C GLN A 578 33.60 2.31 18.05
N ARG A 579 33.51 1.76 16.83
CA ARG A 579 34.67 1.54 15.96
C ARG A 579 35.38 2.86 15.63
N VAL A 580 34.64 3.87 15.17
CA VAL A 580 35.20 5.19 14.82
C VAL A 580 35.81 5.89 16.05
N LEU A 581 35.19 5.78 17.22
CA LEU A 581 35.74 6.37 18.44
C LEU A 581 36.98 5.63 18.96
N ARG A 582 37.11 4.31 18.75
CA ARG A 582 38.35 3.58 19.10
C ARG A 582 39.54 4.05 18.27
N GLU A 583 39.31 4.49 17.04
CA GLU A 583 40.35 4.98 16.12
C GLU A 583 40.90 6.37 16.48
N THR A 584 40.29 7.08 17.44
CA THR A 584 40.76 8.42 17.85
C THR A 584 41.97 8.40 18.79
N GLY A 585 42.35 7.22 19.30
CA GLY A 585 43.46 7.08 20.27
C GLY A 585 43.16 7.67 21.66
N LYS A 586 41.90 7.97 21.98
CA LYS A 586 41.47 8.49 23.30
C LYS A 586 41.36 7.34 24.31
N ASP A 587 41.25 7.69 25.60
CA ASP A 587 41.12 6.68 26.67
C ASP A 587 39.93 5.74 26.41
N PRO A 588 40.14 4.40 26.37
CA PRO A 588 39.07 3.45 26.09
C PRO A 588 37.89 3.52 27.07
N LYS A 589 38.13 3.87 28.34
CA LYS A 589 37.05 4.02 29.33
C LYS A 589 36.24 5.30 29.10
N GLY A 590 36.90 6.40 28.70
CA GLY A 590 36.26 7.63 28.22
C GLY A 590 35.38 7.37 27.00
N VAL A 591 35.94 6.74 25.97
CA VAL A 591 35.21 6.36 24.75
C VAL A 591 33.97 5.52 25.06
N ALA A 592 34.11 4.45 25.86
CA ALA A 592 32.97 3.60 26.22
C ALA A 592 31.87 4.37 26.99
N ARG A 593 32.26 5.35 27.82
CA ARG A 593 31.31 6.22 28.54
C ARG A 593 30.58 7.15 27.57
N THR A 594 31.31 7.77 26.64
CA THR A 594 30.77 8.67 25.62
C THR A 594 29.76 7.95 24.73
N VAL A 595 30.12 6.75 24.23
CA VAL A 595 29.20 5.89 23.47
C VAL A 595 27.94 5.60 24.28
N ARG A 596 28.10 5.08 25.50
CA ARG A 596 26.96 4.71 26.34
C ARG A 596 26.02 5.89 26.61
N ALA A 597 26.58 7.07 26.89
CA ALA A 597 25.80 8.27 27.16
C ALA A 597 25.08 8.78 25.90
N ALA A 598 25.77 8.81 24.76
CA ALA A 598 25.19 9.21 23.48
C ALA A 598 24.08 8.25 23.05
N MET A 599 24.34 6.93 23.06
CA MET A 599 23.36 5.92 22.68
C MET A 599 22.16 5.87 23.62
N LYS A 600 22.36 6.04 24.93
CA LYS A 600 21.25 6.13 25.90
C LYS A 600 20.31 7.29 25.58
N ARG A 601 20.86 8.45 25.24
CA ARG A 601 20.06 9.64 24.91
C ARG A 601 19.39 9.49 23.55
N LEU A 602 20.11 9.01 22.54
CA LEU A 602 19.55 8.74 21.22
C LEU A 602 18.40 7.74 21.29
N ALA A 603 18.57 6.62 22.01
CA ALA A 603 17.52 5.63 22.21
C ALA A 603 16.30 6.22 22.94
N GLY A 604 16.51 7.17 23.86
CA GLY A 604 15.42 7.87 24.55
C GLY A 604 14.64 8.85 23.65
N ASP A 605 15.27 9.33 22.57
CA ASP A 605 14.61 10.18 21.58
C ASP A 605 13.92 9.37 20.48
N LEU A 606 14.21 8.08 20.31
CA LEU A 606 13.57 7.24 19.30
C LEU A 606 12.31 6.55 19.86
N PRO A 607 11.30 6.26 19.01
CA PRO A 607 10.15 5.45 19.41
C PRO A 607 10.59 4.11 19.99
N GLU A 608 10.00 3.71 21.11
CA GLU A 608 10.29 2.41 21.71
C GLU A 608 9.87 1.26 20.77
N LEU A 609 10.64 0.18 20.80
CA LEU A 609 10.24 -1.08 20.18
C LEU A 609 9.34 -1.86 21.15
N TRP A 610 8.36 -2.56 20.62
CA TRP A 610 7.42 -3.34 21.41
C TRP A 610 6.68 -4.36 20.52
N ALA A 611 5.79 -5.16 21.11
CA ALA A 611 5.08 -6.23 20.40
C ALA A 611 4.19 -5.73 19.24
N GLY A 612 3.83 -4.45 19.20
CA GLY A 612 3.01 -3.83 18.17
C GLY A 612 3.75 -2.94 17.20
N SER A 613 5.08 -2.89 17.23
CA SER A 613 5.86 -2.00 16.35
C SER A 613 5.58 -2.22 14.86
N LEU A 614 5.14 -3.43 14.45
CA LEU A 614 4.71 -3.70 13.07
C LEU A 614 3.58 -2.77 12.59
N PHE A 615 2.73 -2.29 13.50
CA PHE A 615 1.58 -1.46 13.16
C PHE A 615 1.96 -0.07 12.65
N ASN A 616 3.14 0.43 13.02
CA ASN A 616 3.59 1.76 12.65
C ASN A 616 4.38 1.79 11.34
N LEU A 617 4.55 0.64 10.67
CA LEU A 617 5.29 0.54 9.41
C LEU A 617 4.40 0.45 8.17
N SER A 618 3.18 -0.08 8.32
CA SER A 618 2.27 -0.34 7.21
C SER A 618 0.97 0.45 7.34
N PRO A 619 0.67 1.33 6.36
CA PRO A 619 -0.61 2.02 6.26
C PRO A 619 -1.86 1.17 6.14
N SER A 620 -1.73 -0.10 5.77
CA SER A 620 -2.88 -1.02 5.84
C SER A 620 -3.45 -1.15 7.26
N PHE A 621 -2.64 -0.96 8.31
CA PHE A 621 -3.12 -0.90 9.70
C PHE A 621 -3.93 0.36 10.01
N MET A 622 -3.73 1.46 9.28
CA MET A 622 -4.61 2.64 9.39
C MET A 622 -6.00 2.32 8.82
N ALA A 623 -6.06 1.62 7.68
CA ALA A 623 -7.31 1.17 7.10
C ALA A 623 -8.05 0.20 8.04
N ALA A 624 -7.33 -0.75 8.63
CA ALA A 624 -7.84 -1.69 9.62
C ALA A 624 -8.44 -0.99 10.85
N ARG A 625 -7.83 0.10 11.34
CA ARG A 625 -8.36 0.85 12.49
C ARG A 625 -9.66 1.58 12.17
N ILE A 626 -9.81 2.15 10.98
CA ILE A 626 -11.10 2.70 10.54
C ILE A 626 -12.14 1.57 10.48
N ALA A 627 -11.81 0.43 9.85
CA ALA A 627 -12.73 -0.71 9.76
C ALA A 627 -13.15 -1.20 11.15
N ARG A 628 -12.21 -1.30 12.09
CA ARG A 628 -12.48 -1.68 13.49
C ARG A 628 -13.39 -0.66 14.19
N ALA A 629 -13.12 0.64 14.05
CA ALA A 629 -13.87 1.71 14.71
C ALA A 629 -15.35 1.77 14.30
N PHE A 630 -15.67 1.30 13.09
CA PHE A 630 -17.05 1.25 12.57
C PHE A 630 -17.62 -0.18 12.46
N ASP A 631 -16.86 -1.20 12.90
CA ASP A 631 -17.23 -2.62 12.77
C ASP A 631 -17.52 -3.05 11.32
N LEU A 632 -16.64 -2.67 10.37
CA LEU A 632 -16.83 -2.90 8.94
C LEU A 632 -16.24 -4.25 8.51
N THR A 633 -16.94 -4.95 7.62
CA THR A 633 -16.52 -6.26 7.09
C THR A 633 -16.03 -6.21 5.64
N GLY A 634 -16.00 -5.01 5.04
CA GLY A 634 -15.45 -4.84 3.70
C GLY A 634 -13.92 -4.96 3.68
N PRO A 635 -13.31 -5.34 2.55
CA PRO A 635 -11.86 -5.41 2.43
C PRO A 635 -11.18 -4.06 2.68
N THR A 636 -9.99 -4.12 3.25
CA THR A 636 -9.10 -3.00 3.54
C THR A 636 -7.79 -3.16 2.81
N CYS A 637 -7.24 -2.06 2.30
CA CYS A 637 -5.92 -2.01 1.69
C CYS A 637 -5.36 -0.59 1.72
N ALA A 638 -4.05 -0.46 1.55
CA ALA A 638 -3.42 0.79 1.20
C ALA A 638 -2.90 0.79 -0.25
N ILE A 639 -2.98 1.94 -0.92
CA ILE A 639 -2.60 2.15 -2.32
C ILE A 639 -1.50 3.21 -2.41
N GLU A 640 -0.55 3.00 -3.33
CA GLU A 640 0.52 3.95 -3.61
C GLU A 640 0.89 4.01 -5.09
N ALA A 641 1.18 5.22 -5.55
CA ALA A 641 1.67 5.50 -6.90
C ALA A 641 2.66 6.68 -6.94
N GLY A 642 3.19 7.08 -5.78
CA GLY A 642 3.99 8.29 -5.58
C GLY A 642 3.17 9.59 -5.59
N GLY A 643 3.34 10.43 -4.57
CA GLY A 643 2.75 11.76 -4.45
C GLY A 643 1.24 11.81 -4.61
N ALA A 644 0.75 12.80 -5.36
CA ALA A 644 -0.68 13.02 -5.55
C ALA A 644 -1.36 11.86 -6.31
N ALA A 645 -0.64 11.14 -7.16
CA ALA A 645 -1.16 9.98 -7.87
C ALA A 645 -1.62 8.86 -6.93
N ALA A 646 -1.00 8.72 -5.74
CA ALA A 646 -1.43 7.73 -4.74
C ALA A 646 -2.86 8.00 -4.26
N SER A 647 -3.22 9.27 -4.05
CA SER A 647 -4.59 9.66 -3.64
C SER A 647 -5.62 9.22 -4.68
N MET A 648 -5.37 9.50 -5.95
CA MET A 648 -6.29 9.20 -7.06
C MET A 648 -6.33 7.72 -7.39
N GLY A 649 -5.22 6.98 -7.24
CA GLY A 649 -5.22 5.52 -7.32
C GLY A 649 -6.11 4.90 -6.24
N GLY A 650 -6.05 5.40 -5.01
CA GLY A 650 -6.96 4.98 -3.94
C GLY A 650 -8.43 5.30 -4.25
N LEU A 651 -8.70 6.49 -4.80
CA LEU A 651 -10.04 6.89 -5.23
C LEU A 651 -10.57 6.01 -6.36
N GLU A 652 -9.73 5.68 -7.35
CA GLU A 652 -10.12 4.82 -8.46
C GLU A 652 -10.42 3.39 -8.00
N VAL A 653 -9.61 2.84 -7.08
CA VAL A 653 -9.90 1.56 -6.43
C VAL A 653 -11.23 1.62 -5.70
N ALA A 654 -11.48 2.67 -4.90
CA ALA A 654 -12.73 2.84 -4.16
C ALA A 654 -13.96 2.94 -5.10
N CYS A 655 -13.89 3.77 -6.14
CA CYS A 655 -14.94 3.89 -7.15
C CYS A 655 -15.17 2.55 -7.87
N GLY A 656 -14.09 1.82 -8.19
CA GLY A 656 -14.17 0.49 -8.80
C GLY A 656 -14.95 -0.52 -7.95
N ARG A 657 -14.85 -0.46 -6.62
CA ARG A 657 -15.64 -1.32 -5.69
C ARG A 657 -17.13 -0.96 -5.70
N LEU A 658 -17.46 0.31 -5.86
CA LEU A 658 -18.84 0.78 -5.95
C LEU A 658 -19.46 0.44 -7.30
N SER A 659 -18.75 0.68 -8.41
CA SER A 659 -19.22 0.40 -9.77
C SER A 659 -19.45 -1.11 -9.99
N SER A 660 -18.64 -1.98 -9.39
CA SER A 660 -18.84 -3.43 -9.45
C SER A 660 -19.95 -3.95 -8.53
N ARG A 661 -20.57 -3.07 -7.73
CA ARG A 661 -21.63 -3.39 -6.74
C ARG A 661 -21.21 -4.45 -5.72
N GLU A 662 -19.93 -4.47 -5.39
CA GLU A 662 -19.39 -5.35 -4.35
C GLU A 662 -19.46 -4.73 -2.96
N ALA A 663 -19.65 -3.41 -2.89
CA ALA A 663 -19.84 -2.64 -1.66
C ALA A 663 -20.87 -1.55 -1.91
N ASP A 664 -21.59 -1.14 -0.85
CA ASP A 664 -22.62 -0.09 -0.95
C ASP A 664 -22.12 1.29 -0.57
N ALA A 665 -20.99 1.36 0.13
CA ALA A 665 -20.25 2.57 0.43
C ALA A 665 -18.77 2.20 0.58
N VAL A 666 -17.87 3.18 0.45
CA VAL A 666 -16.42 2.99 0.65
C VAL A 666 -15.85 4.19 1.40
N PHE A 667 -15.03 3.94 2.43
CA PHE A 667 -14.16 4.97 2.97
C PHE A 667 -12.91 5.09 2.11
N TRP A 668 -12.68 6.28 1.56
CA TRP A 668 -11.43 6.66 0.90
C TRP A 668 -10.70 7.65 1.79
N ALA A 669 -9.54 7.26 2.32
CA ALA A 669 -8.75 8.05 3.23
C ALA A 669 -7.36 8.32 2.63
N THR A 670 -6.78 9.48 2.90
CA THR A 670 -5.44 9.85 2.44
C THR A 670 -4.65 10.49 3.55
N ALA A 671 -3.34 10.28 3.62
CA ALA A 671 -2.50 10.97 4.58
C ALA A 671 -1.04 11.08 4.14
N ASP A 672 -0.42 12.21 4.46
CA ASP A 672 1.03 12.37 4.50
C ASP A 672 1.41 13.32 5.63
N MET A 673 2.30 12.88 6.52
CA MET A 673 2.84 13.67 7.63
C MET A 673 4.36 13.57 7.71
N ARG A 674 5.00 13.39 6.56
CA ARG A 674 6.47 13.27 6.48
C ARG A 674 7.08 14.63 6.18
N LEU A 675 7.57 15.29 7.21
CA LEU A 675 8.38 16.51 7.11
C LEU A 675 9.80 16.30 7.66
N GLY A 676 10.22 15.04 7.83
CA GLY A 676 11.52 14.69 8.39
C GLY A 676 12.66 14.79 7.39
N VAL A 677 13.87 14.59 7.93
CA VAL A 677 15.12 14.79 7.19
C VAL A 677 15.29 13.83 6.02
N THR A 678 14.77 12.60 6.12
CA THR A 678 14.86 11.61 5.03
C THR A 678 14.14 12.11 3.77
N ARG A 679 12.90 12.61 3.91
CA ARG A 679 12.16 13.19 2.78
C ARG A 679 12.87 14.43 2.22
N MET A 680 13.30 15.34 3.10
CA MET A 680 13.99 16.57 2.68
C MET A 680 15.29 16.28 1.92
N ALA A 681 16.07 15.29 2.37
CA ALA A 681 17.30 14.89 1.72
C ALA A 681 17.03 14.25 0.34
N ASP A 682 16.02 13.38 0.26
CA ASP A 682 15.63 12.70 -0.98
C ASP A 682 15.12 13.70 -2.02
N GLU A 683 14.10 14.50 -1.67
CA GLU A 683 13.53 15.50 -2.58
C GLU A 683 14.52 16.62 -2.93
N GLY A 684 15.40 16.99 -2.00
CA GLY A 684 16.48 17.95 -2.26
C GLY A 684 17.52 17.42 -3.24
N THR A 685 17.87 16.13 -3.16
CA THR A 685 18.77 15.47 -4.13
C THR A 685 18.14 15.41 -5.53
N LEU A 686 16.82 15.29 -5.59
CA LEU A 686 16.06 15.27 -6.84
C LEU A 686 15.78 16.67 -7.41
N GLY A 687 16.15 17.75 -6.71
CA GLY A 687 15.90 19.11 -7.17
C GLY A 687 14.42 19.51 -7.16
N LEU A 688 13.58 18.83 -6.37
CA LEU A 688 12.14 19.08 -6.30
C LEU A 688 11.78 20.22 -5.31
N LEU A 689 12.69 20.52 -4.38
CA LEU A 689 12.48 21.50 -3.34
C LEU A 689 12.78 22.93 -3.82
N SER A 690 11.85 23.84 -3.55
CA SER A 690 12.07 25.27 -3.74
C SER A 690 13.10 25.81 -2.76
N ARG A 691 13.89 26.80 -3.20
CA ARG A 691 14.81 27.55 -2.34
C ARG A 691 14.16 28.77 -1.68
N ARG A 692 12.88 28.99 -1.92
CA ARG A 692 12.13 30.16 -1.43
C ARG A 692 11.30 29.80 -0.21
N ASP A 693 11.19 30.76 0.72
CA ASP A 693 10.34 30.63 1.91
C ASP A 693 8.83 30.61 1.54
N ALA A 694 8.46 31.05 0.33
CA ALA A 694 7.10 31.06 -0.19
C ALA A 694 7.09 30.69 -1.69
N PRO A 695 7.14 29.38 -2.03
CA PRO A 695 7.09 28.94 -3.43
C PRO A 695 5.75 29.27 -4.09
N THR A 696 5.74 29.27 -5.41
CA THR A 696 4.54 29.40 -6.23
C THR A 696 4.54 28.33 -7.32
N ALA A 697 3.40 28.16 -7.99
CA ALA A 697 3.22 27.22 -9.09
C ALA A 697 2.56 27.92 -10.27
N LEU A 698 2.71 27.34 -11.46
CA LEU A 698 2.18 27.89 -12.70
C LEU A 698 2.69 29.32 -12.98
N ASP A 699 3.91 29.63 -12.55
CA ASP A 699 4.60 30.90 -12.76
C ASP A 699 5.95 30.67 -13.46
N ALA A 700 6.36 31.59 -14.33
CA ALA A 700 7.64 31.52 -15.03
C ALA A 700 8.86 31.49 -14.09
N SER A 701 8.70 31.95 -12.85
CA SER A 701 9.75 31.94 -11.83
C SER A 701 9.72 30.72 -10.91
N SER A 702 8.71 29.85 -10.96
CA SER A 702 8.60 28.66 -10.11
C SER A 702 9.89 27.81 -10.14
N ASP A 703 10.31 27.24 -9.01
CA ASP A 703 11.59 26.53 -8.86
C ASP A 703 11.50 25.25 -8.00
N GLY A 704 10.30 24.73 -7.81
CA GLY A 704 9.99 23.59 -6.94
C GLY A 704 8.89 23.91 -5.92
N TYR A 705 8.69 23.01 -4.97
CA TYR A 705 7.71 23.15 -3.88
C TYR A 705 8.36 23.07 -2.50
N LEU A 706 7.58 23.37 -1.46
CA LEU A 706 7.91 23.00 -0.09
C LEU A 706 7.05 21.80 0.33
N PRO A 707 7.57 20.85 1.11
CA PRO A 707 6.78 19.74 1.61
C PRO A 707 5.65 20.23 2.50
N GLY A 708 4.50 19.59 2.38
CA GLY A 708 3.33 19.82 3.20
C GLY A 708 2.91 18.54 3.90
N GLU A 709 1.99 18.70 4.82
CA GLU A 709 1.34 17.63 5.56
C GLU A 709 -0.18 17.79 5.50
N GLY A 710 -0.89 16.66 5.53
CA GLY A 710 -2.34 16.67 5.54
C GLY A 710 -2.94 15.28 5.55
N ALA A 711 -4.18 15.21 6.01
CA ALA A 711 -4.97 13.98 6.00
C ALA A 711 -6.42 14.29 5.59
N THR A 712 -7.03 13.37 4.86
CA THR A 712 -8.42 13.50 4.42
C THR A 712 -9.15 12.16 4.50
N VAL A 713 -10.47 12.22 4.69
CA VAL A 713 -11.36 11.06 4.56
C VAL A 713 -12.64 11.48 3.85
N CYS A 714 -13.02 10.69 2.85
CA CYS A 714 -14.31 10.78 2.16
C CYS A 714 -15.07 9.47 2.35
N LEU A 715 -16.39 9.57 2.55
CA LEU A 715 -17.32 8.46 2.42
C LEU A 715 -17.99 8.55 1.06
N LEU A 716 -17.84 7.49 0.27
CA LEU A 716 -18.26 7.44 -1.13
C LEU A 716 -19.45 6.49 -1.29
N ARG A 717 -20.35 6.84 -2.21
CA ARG A 717 -21.48 6.00 -2.59
C ARG A 717 -21.77 6.09 -4.08
N ARG A 718 -22.46 5.10 -4.65
CA ARG A 718 -23.12 5.30 -5.95
C ARG A 718 -24.11 6.45 -5.83
N LEU A 719 -24.19 7.31 -6.84
CA LEU A 719 -25.08 8.48 -6.79
C LEU A 719 -26.55 8.07 -6.62
N SER A 720 -27.00 7.04 -7.34
CA SER A 720 -28.36 6.51 -7.21
C SER A 720 -28.68 6.04 -5.78
N ASP A 721 -27.79 5.24 -5.17
CA ASP A 721 -27.94 4.75 -3.81
C ASP A 721 -27.98 5.88 -2.76
N ALA A 722 -27.18 6.95 -2.94
CA ALA A 722 -27.19 8.10 -2.04
C ALA A 722 -28.54 8.83 -2.10
N GLN A 723 -29.07 9.03 -3.31
CA GLN A 723 -30.38 9.65 -3.54
C GLN A 723 -31.53 8.81 -2.96
N GLU A 724 -31.51 7.49 -3.20
CA GLU A 724 -32.52 6.56 -2.68
C GLU A 724 -32.59 6.56 -1.15
N ARG A 725 -31.46 6.78 -0.49
CA ARG A 725 -31.35 6.81 0.97
C ARG A 725 -31.51 8.20 1.58
N GLY A 726 -31.66 9.23 0.75
CA GLY A 726 -31.75 10.63 1.20
C GLY A 726 -30.49 11.11 1.90
N GLU A 727 -29.33 10.58 1.50
CA GLU A 727 -28.04 11.02 2.03
C GLU A 727 -27.57 12.31 1.36
N PRO A 728 -26.80 13.15 2.08
CA PRO A 728 -26.26 14.37 1.49
C PRO A 728 -25.32 14.04 0.33
N VAL A 729 -25.41 14.81 -0.75
CA VAL A 729 -24.47 14.75 -1.88
C VAL A 729 -23.64 16.01 -1.84
N LEU A 730 -22.39 15.88 -1.36
CA LEU A 730 -21.44 16.99 -1.23
C LEU A 730 -20.64 17.21 -2.52
N GLY A 731 -20.42 16.15 -3.29
CA GLY A 731 -19.72 16.21 -4.57
C GLY A 731 -20.05 14.99 -5.41
N ILE A 732 -19.82 15.07 -6.71
CA ILE A 732 -20.05 13.98 -7.64
C ILE A 732 -18.80 13.78 -8.49
N ILE A 733 -18.27 12.56 -8.48
CA ILE A 733 -17.20 12.11 -9.37
C ILE A 733 -17.88 11.56 -10.62
N ARG A 734 -17.72 12.29 -11.73
CA ARG A 734 -18.36 11.96 -13.01
C ARG A 734 -17.57 10.94 -13.81
N ALA A 735 -16.26 11.11 -13.85
CA ALA A 735 -15.35 10.20 -14.51
C ALA A 735 -13.92 10.37 -14.00
N MET A 736 -13.12 9.33 -14.21
CA MET A 736 -11.70 9.31 -13.95
C MET A 736 -10.97 8.65 -15.12
N GLY A 737 -9.80 9.15 -15.44
CA GLY A 737 -8.85 8.55 -16.37
C GLY A 737 -7.49 8.43 -15.73
N SER A 738 -6.84 7.28 -15.94
CA SER A 738 -5.47 7.01 -15.53
C SER A 738 -4.60 6.74 -16.74
N ALA A 739 -3.31 7.03 -16.63
CA ALA A 739 -2.31 6.62 -17.61
C ALA A 739 -0.92 6.56 -16.96
N PHE A 740 -0.03 5.75 -17.53
CA PHE A 740 1.35 5.68 -17.11
C PHE A 740 2.29 6.24 -18.17
N GLY A 741 3.32 6.95 -17.73
CA GLY A 741 4.45 7.37 -18.54
C GLY A 741 5.54 7.96 -17.67
N THR A 742 6.79 7.66 -17.99
CA THR A 742 7.95 8.19 -17.27
C THR A 742 8.08 9.69 -17.54
N PRO A 743 8.18 10.53 -16.49
CA PRO A 743 8.45 11.96 -16.66
C PRO A 743 9.82 12.21 -17.28
N GLU A 744 9.92 13.28 -18.08
CA GLU A 744 11.21 13.77 -18.61
C GLU A 744 11.92 14.68 -17.57
N ASP A 745 13.23 14.87 -17.73
CA ASP A 745 14.04 15.88 -17.01
C ASP A 745 13.87 15.93 -15.48
N HIS A 746 13.79 14.76 -14.83
CA HIS A 746 13.62 14.62 -13.37
C HIS A 746 12.33 15.25 -12.79
N GLY A 747 11.38 15.62 -13.65
CA GLY A 747 10.07 16.12 -13.23
C GLY A 747 9.15 15.04 -12.66
N LEU A 748 7.92 15.46 -12.36
CA LEU A 748 6.86 14.60 -11.81
C LEU A 748 5.73 14.36 -12.81
N VAL A 749 5.74 15.06 -13.94
CA VAL A 749 4.67 15.00 -14.95
C VAL A 749 5.24 14.57 -16.30
N SER A 750 4.64 13.55 -16.89
CA SER A 750 4.79 13.18 -18.30
C SER A 750 3.62 13.77 -19.08
N GLU A 751 3.92 14.65 -20.06
CA GLU A 751 2.90 15.28 -20.90
C GLU A 751 2.01 14.23 -21.58
N SER A 752 2.63 13.23 -22.20
CA SER A 752 1.91 12.20 -22.96
C SER A 752 0.96 11.38 -22.09
N ALA A 753 1.38 10.99 -20.88
CA ALA A 753 0.56 10.26 -19.94
C ALA A 753 -0.56 11.15 -19.38
N MET A 754 -0.27 12.39 -19.00
CA MET A 754 -1.30 13.33 -18.55
C MET A 754 -2.35 13.58 -19.64
N SER A 755 -1.92 13.79 -20.89
CA SER A 755 -2.79 13.89 -22.06
C SER A 755 -3.70 12.67 -22.22
N LEU A 756 -3.15 11.46 -22.06
CA LEU A 756 -3.92 10.22 -22.16
C LEU A 756 -4.91 10.05 -21.00
N ALA A 757 -4.51 10.39 -19.78
CA ALA A 757 -5.38 10.37 -18.60
C ALA A 757 -6.59 11.31 -18.78
N ILE A 758 -6.35 12.55 -19.25
CA ILE A 758 -7.41 13.51 -19.57
C ILE A 758 -8.35 12.95 -20.64
N ARG A 759 -7.83 12.39 -21.74
CA ARG A 759 -8.66 11.80 -22.81
C ARG A 759 -9.51 10.63 -22.30
N ARG A 760 -8.93 9.74 -21.50
CA ARG A 760 -9.63 8.58 -20.93
C ARG A 760 -10.75 9.00 -19.98
N ALA A 761 -10.54 10.05 -19.18
CA ALA A 761 -11.60 10.62 -18.35
C ALA A 761 -12.74 11.16 -19.21
N TRP A 762 -12.44 11.95 -20.25
CA TRP A 762 -13.45 12.55 -21.12
C TRP A 762 -14.23 11.53 -21.96
N LEU A 763 -13.60 10.45 -22.41
CA LEU A 763 -14.30 9.37 -23.11
C LEU A 763 -15.37 8.68 -22.23
N ARG A 764 -15.28 8.84 -20.90
CA ARG A 764 -16.17 8.21 -19.92
C ARG A 764 -17.23 9.17 -19.37
N CYS A 765 -17.22 10.45 -19.72
CA CYS A 765 -18.24 11.40 -19.25
C CYS A 765 -18.88 12.20 -20.37
N ASP A 766 -20.20 12.37 -20.25
CA ASP A 766 -21.03 13.19 -21.12
C ASP A 766 -21.00 14.67 -20.69
N VAL A 767 -19.82 15.28 -20.76
CA VAL A 767 -19.57 16.67 -20.38
C VAL A 767 -18.68 17.30 -21.45
N SER A 768 -19.10 18.44 -22.00
CA SER A 768 -18.30 19.14 -23.01
C SER A 768 -17.12 19.86 -22.36
N ALA A 769 -16.02 19.99 -23.11
CA ALA A 769 -14.85 20.72 -22.64
C ALA A 769 -15.21 22.16 -22.23
N ASP A 770 -16.10 22.84 -22.95
CA ASP A 770 -16.58 24.20 -22.62
C ASP A 770 -17.40 24.29 -21.32
N ALA A 771 -18.01 23.20 -20.87
CA ALA A 771 -18.75 23.17 -19.60
C ALA A 771 -17.82 23.13 -18.37
N LEU A 772 -16.52 22.90 -18.58
CA LEU A 772 -15.52 22.94 -17.52
C LEU A 772 -15.29 24.38 -17.06
N ALA A 773 -15.51 24.63 -15.77
CA ALA A 773 -15.34 25.95 -15.18
C ALA A 773 -13.87 26.30 -14.96
N PHE A 774 -13.08 25.31 -14.51
CA PHE A 774 -11.65 25.44 -14.31
C PHE A 774 -10.99 24.06 -14.14
N VAL A 775 -9.66 24.02 -14.17
CA VAL A 775 -8.86 22.86 -13.77
C VAL A 775 -8.00 23.19 -12.56
N GLU A 776 -8.12 22.37 -11.52
CA GLU A 776 -7.14 22.31 -10.45
C GLU A 776 -5.97 21.44 -10.93
N CYS A 777 -4.88 22.10 -11.30
CA CYS A 777 -3.65 21.47 -11.75
C CYS A 777 -2.96 20.76 -10.58
N PHE A 778 -2.15 19.76 -10.89
CA PHE A 778 -1.14 19.26 -9.95
C PHE A 778 -0.22 20.41 -9.53
N GLY A 779 0.18 21.26 -10.48
CA GLY A 779 0.78 22.57 -10.24
C GLY A 779 1.86 22.51 -9.17
N SER A 780 2.88 21.72 -9.46
CA SER A 780 3.93 21.37 -8.53
C SER A 780 4.89 22.52 -8.22
N GLY A 781 4.94 23.54 -9.06
CA GLY A 781 5.99 24.56 -9.03
C GLY A 781 7.33 24.06 -9.55
N HIS A 782 7.49 22.77 -9.87
CA HIS A 782 8.67 22.29 -10.60
C HIS A 782 8.57 22.70 -12.07
N PRO A 783 9.56 23.43 -12.64
CA PRO A 783 9.46 24.00 -13.98
C PRO A 783 9.05 23.01 -15.06
N ALA A 784 9.76 21.88 -15.18
CA ALA A 784 9.47 20.90 -16.24
C ALA A 784 8.07 20.28 -16.06
N SER A 785 7.65 20.07 -14.82
CA SER A 785 6.36 19.45 -14.51
C SER A 785 5.20 20.39 -14.85
N ASP A 786 5.29 21.66 -14.46
CA ASP A 786 4.25 22.66 -14.72
C ASP A 786 4.12 22.93 -16.23
N HIS A 787 5.23 22.94 -16.98
CA HIS A 787 5.19 23.05 -18.44
C HIS A 787 4.60 21.80 -19.13
N ALA A 788 4.97 20.60 -18.68
CA ALA A 788 4.42 19.36 -19.20
C ALA A 788 2.90 19.25 -18.93
N GLU A 789 2.45 19.69 -17.76
CA GLU A 789 1.04 19.74 -17.41
C GLU A 789 0.28 20.76 -18.28
N LEU A 790 0.84 21.94 -18.49
CA LEU A 790 0.26 22.97 -19.37
C LEU A 790 0.12 22.44 -20.80
N ALA A 791 1.17 21.84 -21.35
CA ALA A 791 1.16 21.25 -22.69
C ALA A 791 0.11 20.14 -22.85
N ALA A 792 -0.08 19.31 -21.81
CA ALA A 792 -1.09 18.26 -21.82
C ALA A 792 -2.52 18.86 -21.87
N LEU A 793 -2.78 19.90 -21.08
CA LEU A 793 -4.05 20.62 -21.10
C LEU A 793 -4.32 21.29 -22.44
N GLU A 794 -3.30 21.85 -23.10
CA GLU A 794 -3.44 22.46 -24.43
C GLU A 794 -3.83 21.43 -25.50
N ARG A 795 -3.11 20.30 -25.54
CA ARG A 795 -3.32 19.23 -26.52
C ARG A 795 -4.67 18.51 -26.37
N THR A 796 -5.33 18.68 -25.23
CA THR A 796 -6.57 17.96 -24.91
C THR A 796 -7.75 18.90 -24.74
N LEU A 797 -7.77 19.70 -23.68
CA LEU A 797 -8.90 20.49 -23.26
C LEU A 797 -8.94 21.84 -23.96
N ALA A 798 -7.82 22.56 -24.04
CA ALA A 798 -7.81 23.93 -24.55
C ALA A 798 -8.17 23.98 -26.04
N THR A 799 -7.67 23.04 -26.85
CA THR A 799 -8.02 22.96 -28.28
C THR A 799 -9.50 22.66 -28.55
N ALA A 800 -10.22 22.13 -27.58
CA ALA A 800 -11.64 21.79 -27.69
C ALA A 800 -12.59 22.89 -27.15
N ARG A 801 -12.06 24.08 -26.83
CA ARG A 801 -12.82 25.15 -26.13
C ARG A 801 -12.89 26.45 -26.90
N ALA A 802 -14.02 27.14 -26.77
CA ALA A 802 -14.23 28.48 -27.33
C ALA A 802 -13.71 29.61 -26.43
N ARG A 803 -13.50 29.34 -25.13
CA ARG A 803 -13.05 30.33 -24.14
C ARG A 803 -11.84 29.83 -23.35
N PRO A 804 -10.93 30.72 -22.94
CA PRO A 804 -9.78 30.34 -22.14
C PRO A 804 -10.20 29.57 -20.89
N LEU A 805 -9.54 28.45 -20.64
CA LEU A 805 -9.79 27.61 -19.46
C LEU A 805 -8.99 28.16 -18.27
N PRO A 806 -9.67 28.56 -17.17
CA PRO A 806 -8.98 28.92 -15.94
C PRO A 806 -8.27 27.71 -15.33
N ILE A 807 -7.02 27.90 -14.90
CA ILE A 807 -6.21 26.88 -14.23
C ILE A 807 -5.60 27.43 -12.93
N GLY A 808 -5.45 26.59 -11.92
CA GLY A 808 -4.82 27.00 -10.66
C GLY A 808 -4.28 25.83 -9.85
N SER A 809 -3.61 26.15 -8.75
CA SER A 809 -3.05 25.15 -7.82
C SER A 809 -3.21 25.56 -6.37
N ILE A 810 -3.48 24.60 -5.49
CA ILE A 810 -3.53 24.73 -4.04
C ILE A 810 -2.14 24.59 -3.41
N MET A 811 -1.19 23.98 -4.11
CA MET A 811 0.12 23.64 -3.55
C MET A 811 0.88 24.85 -2.98
N PRO A 812 0.84 26.05 -3.61
CA PRO A 812 1.43 27.26 -3.03
C PRO A 812 0.82 27.74 -1.71
N ASN A 813 -0.34 27.21 -1.29
CA ASN A 813 -0.98 27.52 -0.01
C ASN A 813 -0.57 26.57 1.11
N ILE A 814 -0.42 25.28 0.82
CA ILE A 814 -0.29 24.21 1.85
C ILE A 814 0.94 23.31 1.68
N GLY A 815 1.76 23.53 0.64
CA GLY A 815 2.87 22.66 0.28
C GLY A 815 2.43 21.36 -0.39
N HIS A 816 3.40 20.53 -0.77
CA HIS A 816 3.10 19.21 -1.33
C HIS A 816 2.78 18.22 -0.21
N THR A 817 1.49 17.99 0.04
CA THR A 817 0.97 17.06 1.06
C THR A 817 1.03 15.57 0.64
N GLY A 818 2.04 15.20 -0.15
CA GLY A 818 2.27 13.85 -0.68
C GLY A 818 1.00 13.12 -1.12
N ALA A 819 0.72 11.98 -0.47
CA ALA A 819 -0.44 11.14 -0.77
C ALA A 819 -1.81 11.78 -0.47
N ALA A 820 -1.88 12.95 0.18
CA ALA A 820 -3.11 13.72 0.39
C ALA A 820 -3.31 14.85 -0.64
N ALA A 821 -2.33 15.13 -1.51
CA ALA A 821 -2.35 16.32 -2.38
C ALA A 821 -3.48 16.32 -3.41
N GLY A 822 -3.78 15.17 -4.03
CA GLY A 822 -4.90 15.08 -4.98
C GLY A 822 -6.26 15.20 -4.28
N ALA A 823 -6.41 14.68 -3.06
CA ALA A 823 -7.63 14.84 -2.27
C ALA A 823 -7.84 16.30 -1.84
N ALA A 824 -6.78 17.01 -1.43
CA ALA A 824 -6.83 18.44 -1.14
C ALA A 824 -7.27 19.28 -2.36
N SER A 825 -6.73 18.94 -3.53
CA SER A 825 -7.07 19.56 -4.83
C SER A 825 -8.55 19.32 -5.18
N LEU A 826 -9.03 18.08 -5.02
CA LEU A 826 -10.43 17.71 -5.18
C LEU A 826 -11.36 18.51 -4.25
N MET A 827 -10.99 18.65 -2.97
CA MET A 827 -11.78 19.40 -1.99
C MET A 827 -11.86 20.89 -2.34
N LYS A 828 -10.74 21.52 -2.68
CA LYS A 828 -10.75 22.90 -3.20
C LYS A 828 -11.65 23.02 -4.42
N ALA A 829 -11.62 22.04 -5.32
CA ALA A 829 -12.45 22.08 -6.51
C ALA A 829 -13.95 22.01 -6.23
N LEU A 830 -14.37 21.13 -5.32
CA LEU A 830 -15.76 21.08 -4.89
C LEU A 830 -16.21 22.39 -4.23
N PHE A 831 -15.40 22.96 -3.34
CA PHE A 831 -15.73 24.26 -2.73
C PHE A 831 -15.76 25.40 -3.75
N ALA A 832 -14.83 25.43 -4.71
CA ALA A 832 -14.82 26.45 -5.75
C ALA A 832 -16.07 26.40 -6.64
N LEU A 833 -16.52 25.18 -7.00
CA LEU A 833 -17.76 24.98 -7.73
C LEU A 833 -19.00 25.39 -6.91
N ALA A 834 -19.10 24.94 -5.66
CA ALA A 834 -20.23 25.28 -4.78
C ALA A 834 -20.30 26.79 -4.47
N ALA A 835 -19.15 27.43 -4.25
CA ALA A 835 -19.03 28.86 -4.03
C ALA A 835 -19.16 29.69 -5.31
N LYS A 836 -19.15 29.03 -6.49
CA LYS A 836 -19.05 29.67 -7.81
C LYS A 836 -17.91 30.69 -7.85
N ARG A 837 -16.80 30.38 -7.19
CA ARG A 837 -15.65 31.27 -7.06
C ARG A 837 -14.39 30.43 -6.86
N VAL A 838 -13.38 30.65 -7.70
CA VAL A 838 -12.07 30.00 -7.56
C VAL A 838 -11.08 30.95 -6.86
N PRO A 839 -10.36 30.49 -5.82
CA PRO A 839 -9.27 31.27 -5.22
C PRO A 839 -8.10 31.48 -6.18
N ALA A 840 -7.30 32.51 -5.95
CA ALA A 840 -6.07 32.73 -6.70
C ALA A 840 -5.04 31.63 -6.42
N THR A 841 -4.22 31.32 -7.43
CA THR A 841 -2.92 30.66 -7.23
C THR A 841 -1.98 31.69 -6.64
N VAL A 842 -1.64 31.51 -5.35
CA VAL A 842 -1.00 32.57 -4.58
C VAL A 842 0.45 32.83 -5.01
N GLY A 843 0.78 34.12 -5.14
CA GLY A 843 2.10 34.65 -5.53
C GLY A 843 2.56 34.33 -6.93
N VAL A 844 1.63 34.11 -7.85
CA VAL A 844 1.90 34.25 -9.28
C VAL A 844 2.14 35.73 -9.58
N THR A 845 3.27 36.03 -10.22
CA THR A 845 3.68 37.36 -10.69
C THR A 845 3.79 37.41 -12.21
N THR A 846 4.29 36.34 -12.82
CA THR A 846 4.47 36.15 -14.25
C THR A 846 3.86 34.79 -14.60
N PRO A 847 2.53 34.72 -14.84
CA PRO A 847 1.85 33.45 -15.06
C PRO A 847 2.47 32.71 -16.25
N LEU A 848 2.56 31.38 -16.15
CA LEU A 848 2.91 30.57 -17.31
C LEU A 848 1.86 30.76 -18.41
N VAL A 849 2.35 30.88 -19.64
CA VAL A 849 1.54 31.01 -20.85
C VAL A 849 1.85 29.80 -21.73
N GLY A 850 0.79 29.17 -22.22
CA GLY A 850 0.92 28.03 -23.12
C GLY A 850 1.29 28.45 -24.55
N ALA A 851 1.37 27.49 -25.45
CA ALA A 851 1.49 27.77 -26.89
C ALA A 851 0.24 28.47 -27.46
N THR A 852 -0.89 28.41 -26.75
CA THR A 852 -2.18 29.00 -27.09
C THR A 852 -2.63 29.96 -26.00
N ASP A 853 -3.38 31.01 -26.38
CA ASP A 853 -3.99 31.94 -25.42
C ASP A 853 -5.25 31.36 -24.73
N ASN A 854 -5.49 30.05 -24.86
CA ASN A 854 -6.72 29.39 -24.41
C ASN A 854 -6.61 28.70 -23.04
N LEU A 855 -5.51 28.93 -22.32
CA LEU A 855 -5.34 28.61 -20.90
C LEU A 855 -5.01 29.89 -20.13
N ARG A 856 -5.55 30.03 -18.91
CA ARG A 856 -5.31 31.21 -18.08
C ARG A 856 -5.08 30.82 -16.62
N VAL A 857 -3.91 31.15 -16.09
CA VAL A 857 -3.63 31.01 -14.65
C VAL A 857 -4.52 31.97 -13.86
N VAL A 858 -5.19 31.47 -12.82
CA VAL A 858 -6.02 32.26 -11.91
C VAL A 858 -5.09 33.01 -10.95
N THR A 859 -4.78 34.28 -11.25
CA THR A 859 -3.88 35.14 -10.45
C THR A 859 -4.60 35.95 -9.38
N GLU A 860 -5.92 36.11 -9.51
CA GLU A 860 -6.81 36.79 -8.57
C GLU A 860 -8.07 35.94 -8.40
N PRO A 861 -8.79 36.02 -7.26
CA PRO A 861 -10.02 35.26 -7.10
C PRO A 861 -11.02 35.60 -8.21
N GLN A 862 -11.53 34.57 -8.90
CA GLN A 862 -12.43 34.74 -10.05
C GLN A 862 -13.81 34.15 -9.77
N GLU A 863 -14.86 34.85 -10.19
CA GLU A 863 -16.21 34.28 -10.23
C GLU A 863 -16.32 33.23 -11.34
N LEU A 864 -16.94 32.11 -11.02
CA LEU A 864 -17.20 30.99 -11.92
C LEU A 864 -18.70 30.96 -12.26
N LYS A 865 -19.14 31.88 -13.14
CA LYS A 865 -20.56 31.99 -13.54
C LYS A 865 -21.01 30.71 -14.26
N GLU A 866 -22.11 30.11 -13.81
CA GLU A 866 -22.68 28.84 -14.32
C GLU A 866 -21.74 27.62 -14.25
N ALA A 867 -20.75 27.66 -13.35
CA ALA A 867 -19.81 26.56 -13.17
C ALA A 867 -20.45 25.32 -12.55
N ARG A 868 -20.48 24.25 -13.33
CA ARG A 868 -20.97 22.94 -12.87
C ARG A 868 -19.86 21.91 -12.72
N PHE A 869 -18.83 21.98 -13.56
CA PHE A 869 -17.78 20.96 -13.61
C PHE A 869 -16.38 21.53 -13.39
N ALA A 870 -15.51 20.78 -12.73
CA ALA A 870 -14.09 21.07 -12.60
C ALA A 870 -13.26 19.82 -12.94
N GLY A 871 -12.07 20.05 -13.48
CA GLY A 871 -11.07 19.00 -13.67
C GLY A 871 -10.05 19.03 -12.53
N VAL A 872 -9.55 17.88 -12.12
CA VAL A 872 -8.44 17.77 -11.16
C VAL A 872 -7.38 16.87 -11.75
N ASN A 873 -6.16 17.39 -11.88
CA ASN A 873 -4.99 16.62 -12.29
C ASN A 873 -4.22 16.14 -11.06
N ALA A 874 -3.68 14.92 -11.14
CA ALA A 874 -2.74 14.41 -10.15
C ALA A 874 -1.62 13.63 -10.83
N ALA A 875 -0.40 13.82 -10.33
CA ALA A 875 0.80 13.15 -10.80
C ALA A 875 1.73 12.84 -9.61
N GLY A 876 2.86 12.19 -9.88
CA GLY A 876 3.85 11.89 -8.87
C GLY A 876 5.01 11.07 -9.44
N SER A 877 6.02 10.84 -8.61
CA SER A 877 7.28 10.19 -8.99
C SER A 877 7.13 8.73 -9.47
N GLY A 878 5.97 8.10 -9.25
CA GLY A 878 5.68 6.77 -9.76
C GLY A 878 5.26 6.72 -11.23
N GLY A 879 5.12 7.86 -11.92
CA GLY A 879 4.82 7.92 -13.36
C GLY A 879 3.36 7.62 -13.73
N THR A 880 2.49 7.37 -12.76
CA THR A 880 1.03 7.30 -13.00
C THR A 880 0.41 8.69 -12.89
N HIS A 881 -0.44 9.02 -13.84
CA HIS A 881 -1.14 10.31 -13.97
C HIS A 881 -2.64 10.08 -13.95
N TYR A 882 -3.36 11.01 -13.34
CA TYR A 882 -4.82 10.98 -13.25
C TYR A 882 -5.44 12.31 -13.66
N HIS A 883 -6.61 12.21 -14.29
CA HIS A 883 -7.55 13.31 -14.44
C HIS A 883 -8.91 12.88 -13.87
N VAL A 884 -9.51 13.73 -13.05
CA VAL A 884 -10.84 13.51 -12.46
C VAL A 884 -11.77 14.63 -12.85
N VAL A 885 -12.97 14.27 -13.30
CA VAL A 885 -14.04 15.22 -13.61
C VAL A 885 -15.03 15.23 -12.46
N LEU A 886 -15.22 16.40 -11.86
CA LEU A 886 -16.04 16.62 -10.68
C LEU A 886 -17.23 17.51 -10.99
N GLU A 887 -18.29 17.34 -10.21
CA GLU A 887 -19.45 18.22 -10.13
C GLU A 887 -19.75 18.55 -8.67
N ALA A 888 -20.15 19.80 -8.38
CA ALA A 888 -20.58 20.18 -7.04
C ALA A 888 -21.90 19.48 -6.67
N GLY A 889 -21.93 18.91 -5.47
CA GLY A 889 -23.15 18.35 -4.92
C GLY A 889 -24.10 19.43 -4.42
N PRO A 890 -25.43 19.23 -4.49
CA PRO A 890 -26.43 20.22 -4.07
C PRO A 890 -26.37 20.52 -2.56
N ASP A 891 -25.84 19.62 -1.74
CA ASP A 891 -25.83 19.74 -0.29
C ASP A 891 -24.51 20.30 0.26
N LEU A 892 -23.55 20.62 -0.61
CA LEU A 892 -22.28 21.20 -0.19
C LEU A 892 -22.46 22.64 0.29
N GLN A 893 -22.42 22.81 1.60
CA GLN A 893 -22.40 24.12 2.22
C GLN A 893 -21.02 24.75 2.10
N VAL A 894 -20.98 25.95 1.53
CA VAL A 894 -19.78 26.77 1.49
C VAL A 894 -19.65 27.48 2.83
N PRO A 895 -18.53 27.30 3.55
CA PRO A 895 -18.25 28.05 4.77
C PRO A 895 -18.32 29.55 4.49
N GLY A 896 -19.00 30.31 5.36
CA GLY A 896 -18.99 31.77 5.30
C GLY A 896 -17.59 32.35 5.53
N PRO A 897 -17.30 33.57 5.03
CA PRO A 897 -16.02 34.23 5.21
C PRO A 897 -15.69 34.57 6.67
#